data_AF-A0A3C1UPK2-F1
#
_entry.id   AF-A0A3C1UPK2-F1
#
_cell.length_a   1.000
_cell.length_b   1.000
_cell.length_c   1.000
_cell.angle_alpha   90.00
_cell.angle_beta   90.00
_cell.angle_gamma   90.00
#
_symmetry.space_group_name_H-M   'P 1'
#
loop_
_entity.id
_entity.type
_entity.pdbx_description
1 polymer ?
#
loop_
_entity_poly.entity_id
_entity_poly.type
_entity_poly.pdbx_seq_one_letter_code
_entity_poly.pdbx_strand_id
1 'polypeptide(L)'
;PVAPPHPWRARRASDPGFSKYYTDHYGAAESTPSGFFTSACSPFIYRDVAFPAEYWGNNFSCEPAQNLIHHSIPRWQGPELRLLRGGEKPVPKDVRDWASALRTLKVFDLPVPGTWKELGPLRGGGDKTFLFEKDFGPESHLDLGAVIDGKSWKDKMSYQDGEVIDLGLPENAAVYLHRTLTSTEDASIYVSLGSNDAIKCWLNGVQVLENNVNRGAAADQESVMLNLKQGNNSFLMKIVNGTNASGFYFKMRSSHVPEKIHEIARISADKWEEGQWESITQYYQTHQSNQSRKEFLASTDMWFHPMNLTHGPAGSIYITDFYREIIEDYSAIPRYLQQQYGLVNGRHHGRIWRLTHEDAATAPDMKMSHLHNAQLAEEIGSPHAWRRETARRLLIERKAQDLTDTVIEHLRKRDGSPAAAINALYALEGLGALTGECFELAFLHEDWSVVRHALMIGDQLPKDTECSRVVSDWLSEIIHYRNEPRLLLQIALSLGEFQTSGALDALAYLANQHGDIRWMDTALMSSVYRREEGLLSRVLLSGGSDSTLAETLVATLASRGDEFQIQKAKTAVKFLAKGPQRALFQKILDAGLSDSKERLERIVLEAPEAPDSARLKIIEKQLPSYLDALGKVNDVDRGRDLFGEHCASCHQARGLGQKAGPNLDSEWQRAPEMIVRDILFPNEKITQGFESVRLEMRQGSDVMGLMASESPTSVTLRFPGGQDFTFLKKHIRRTHTYAISMMPAQFADVLSPEEVASIVSFLRSKTQ
;
A
#
# COMPACT_ATOMS: atom_id res chain seq x y z
N PRO A 1 9.19 -20.41 -21.20
CA PRO A 1 10.12 -19.49 -21.90
C PRO A 1 9.95 -19.63 -23.41
N VAL A 2 10.17 -18.55 -24.15
CA VAL A 2 10.07 -18.54 -25.62
C VAL A 2 11.38 -19.06 -26.24
N ALA A 3 12.54 -18.70 -25.67
CA ALA A 3 13.81 -19.35 -25.99
C ALA A 3 13.82 -20.82 -25.53
N PRO A 4 14.40 -21.74 -26.33
CA PRO A 4 14.69 -23.08 -25.86
C PRO A 4 15.75 -23.04 -24.75
N PRO A 5 15.75 -24.00 -23.80
CA PRO A 5 16.81 -24.08 -22.81
C PRO A 5 18.17 -24.29 -23.50
N HIS A 6 19.21 -23.69 -22.94
CA HIS A 6 20.56 -23.85 -23.49
C HIS A 6 20.93 -25.36 -23.59
N PRO A 7 21.53 -25.83 -24.70
CA PRO A 7 21.76 -27.27 -24.93
C PRO A 7 22.46 -28.02 -23.79
N TRP A 8 23.42 -27.40 -23.11
CA TRP A 8 24.08 -28.03 -21.94
C TRP A 8 23.11 -28.27 -20.78
N ARG A 9 22.10 -27.43 -20.54
CA ARG A 9 21.10 -27.65 -19.48
C ARG A 9 20.24 -28.86 -19.77
N ALA A 10 19.80 -28.99 -21.02
CA ALA A 10 19.05 -30.17 -21.46
C ALA A 10 19.88 -31.45 -21.28
N ARG A 11 21.15 -31.43 -21.70
CA ARG A 11 22.05 -32.58 -21.52
C ARG A 11 22.32 -32.89 -20.05
N ARG A 12 22.56 -31.88 -19.22
CA ARG A 12 22.76 -32.01 -17.77
C ARG A 12 21.56 -32.66 -17.08
N ALA A 13 20.35 -32.24 -17.42
CA ALA A 13 19.13 -32.83 -16.86
C ALA A 13 18.91 -34.29 -17.32
N SER A 14 19.37 -34.63 -18.53
CA SER A 14 19.32 -36.01 -19.04
C SER A 14 20.42 -36.93 -18.49
N ASP A 15 21.46 -36.37 -17.86
CA ASP A 15 22.56 -37.13 -17.26
C ASP A 15 22.10 -37.73 -15.92
N PRO A 16 22.00 -39.07 -15.78
CA PRO A 16 21.42 -39.67 -14.59
C PRO A 16 22.20 -39.40 -13.30
N GLY A 17 23.53 -39.30 -13.40
CA GLY A 17 24.39 -39.04 -12.24
C GLY A 17 24.32 -37.58 -11.81
N PHE A 18 24.42 -36.67 -12.77
CA PHE A 18 24.39 -35.24 -12.50
C PHE A 18 23.00 -34.75 -12.11
N SER A 19 21.96 -35.20 -12.81
CA SER A 19 20.56 -34.86 -12.54
C SER A 19 20.13 -35.31 -11.14
N LYS A 20 20.49 -36.53 -10.72
CA LYS A 20 20.26 -37.00 -9.35
C LYS A 20 21.01 -36.14 -8.34
N TYR A 21 22.31 -35.89 -8.54
CA TYR A 21 23.10 -35.05 -7.64
C TYR A 21 22.47 -33.66 -7.46
N TYR A 22 22.11 -32.98 -8.56
CA TYR A 22 21.53 -31.64 -8.51
C TYR A 22 20.13 -31.62 -7.90
N THR A 23 19.28 -32.59 -8.25
CA THR A 23 17.92 -32.68 -7.69
C THR A 23 17.96 -32.93 -6.19
N ASP A 24 18.86 -33.80 -5.71
CA ASP A 24 18.98 -34.12 -4.28
C ASP A 24 19.51 -32.94 -3.46
N HIS A 25 20.43 -32.14 -4.01
CA HIS A 25 21.07 -31.02 -3.28
C HIS A 25 20.32 -29.69 -3.41
N TYR A 26 19.73 -29.42 -4.58
CA TYR A 26 19.17 -28.11 -4.94
C TYR A 26 17.69 -28.15 -5.32
N GLY A 27 17.09 -29.35 -5.45
CA GLY A 27 15.67 -29.52 -5.76
C GLY A 27 15.34 -29.47 -7.26
N ALA A 28 14.06 -29.70 -7.58
CA ALA A 28 13.56 -29.84 -8.94
C ALA A 28 13.67 -28.57 -9.80
N ALA A 29 13.61 -27.40 -9.15
CA ALA A 29 13.70 -26.11 -9.84
C ALA A 29 15.07 -25.91 -10.50
N GLU A 30 16.15 -26.32 -9.82
CA GLU A 30 17.53 -26.18 -10.28
C GLU A 30 17.98 -27.31 -11.22
N SER A 31 17.32 -28.46 -11.18
CA SER A 31 17.66 -29.62 -12.01
C SER A 31 16.90 -29.68 -13.34
N THR A 32 15.75 -29.03 -13.44
CA THR A 32 14.95 -28.98 -14.68
C THR A 32 15.50 -27.91 -15.63
N PRO A 33 15.66 -28.17 -16.96
CA PRO A 33 16.27 -27.21 -17.89
C PRO A 33 15.54 -25.87 -18.04
N SER A 34 14.23 -25.86 -17.82
CA SER A 34 13.35 -24.70 -18.00
C SER A 34 12.05 -24.84 -17.23
N GLY A 35 11.35 -23.72 -17.03
CA GLY A 35 10.00 -23.71 -16.44
C GLY A 35 9.96 -23.39 -14.95
N PHE A 36 11.12 -23.17 -14.33
CA PHE A 36 11.26 -22.68 -12.97
C PHE A 36 12.08 -21.40 -12.96
N PHE A 37 11.86 -20.58 -11.93
CA PHE A 37 12.74 -19.47 -11.60
C PHE A 37 13.94 -20.05 -10.85
N THR A 38 15.12 -19.86 -11.42
CA THR A 38 16.40 -20.35 -10.90
C THR A 38 17.30 -19.18 -10.50
N SER A 39 17.04 -17.99 -11.04
CA SER A 39 17.80 -16.78 -10.73
C SER A 39 16.90 -15.56 -10.95
N ALA A 40 16.36 -14.99 -9.88
CA ALA A 40 15.62 -13.73 -9.96
C ALA A 40 16.53 -12.58 -9.50
N CYS A 41 16.69 -11.54 -10.32
CA CYS A 41 17.43 -10.35 -9.96
C CYS A 41 16.67 -9.07 -10.33
N SER A 42 17.15 -7.95 -9.82
CA SER A 42 16.60 -6.61 -10.09
C SER A 42 15.07 -6.51 -9.89
N PRO A 43 14.53 -6.81 -8.69
CA PRO A 43 13.14 -6.48 -8.39
C PRO A 43 12.93 -4.98 -8.55
N PHE A 44 11.97 -4.61 -9.37
CA PHE A 44 11.77 -3.25 -9.84
C PHE A 44 10.29 -2.88 -9.77
N ILE A 45 9.95 -1.92 -8.91
CA ILE A 45 8.60 -1.36 -8.85
C ILE A 45 8.49 -0.22 -9.86
N TYR A 46 7.56 -0.33 -10.79
CA TYR A 46 7.30 0.75 -11.74
C TYR A 46 6.55 1.90 -11.04
N ARG A 47 7.10 3.11 -11.11
CA ARG A 47 6.65 4.30 -10.34
C ARG A 47 6.49 5.54 -11.22
N ASP A 48 6.35 5.31 -12.52
CA ASP A 48 6.35 6.34 -13.55
C ASP A 48 5.08 6.24 -14.39
N VAL A 49 4.89 7.16 -15.33
CA VAL A 49 3.61 7.38 -16.02
C VAL A 49 3.66 7.09 -17.52
N ALA A 50 4.82 6.64 -18.03
CA ALA A 50 4.98 6.35 -19.46
C ALA A 50 4.26 5.07 -19.90
N PHE A 51 4.06 4.12 -18.99
CA PHE A 51 3.24 2.94 -19.24
C PHE A 51 1.81 3.20 -18.72
N PRO A 52 0.79 2.49 -19.26
CA PRO A 52 -0.57 2.58 -18.78
C PRO A 52 -0.70 2.37 -17.27
N ALA A 53 -1.73 2.97 -16.68
CA ALA A 53 -1.96 2.97 -15.23
C ALA A 53 -2.04 1.57 -14.60
N GLU A 54 -2.40 0.55 -15.38
CA GLU A 54 -2.40 -0.85 -14.96
C GLU A 54 -1.02 -1.39 -14.57
N TYR A 55 0.07 -0.75 -15.03
CA TYR A 55 1.45 -1.12 -14.69
C TYR A 55 2.01 -0.33 -13.50
N TRP A 56 1.31 0.70 -13.02
CA TRP A 56 1.78 1.54 -11.93
C TRP A 56 1.80 0.76 -10.61
N GLY A 57 2.94 0.77 -9.92
CA GLY A 57 3.15 0.00 -8.69
C GLY A 57 3.39 -1.49 -8.91
N ASN A 58 3.42 -1.97 -10.16
CA ASN A 58 3.71 -3.38 -10.45
C ASN A 58 5.20 -3.70 -10.29
N ASN A 59 5.48 -4.95 -9.95
CA ASN A 59 6.82 -5.50 -9.85
C ASN A 59 7.25 -6.13 -11.18
N PHE A 60 8.47 -5.83 -11.58
CA PHE A 60 9.18 -6.50 -12.66
C PHE A 60 10.48 -7.09 -12.13
N SER A 61 10.81 -8.31 -12.51
CA SER A 61 12.02 -8.99 -12.06
C SER A 61 12.70 -9.69 -13.22
N CYS A 62 14.01 -9.51 -13.35
CA CYS A 62 14.78 -10.22 -14.36
C CYS A 62 14.89 -11.70 -13.98
N GLU A 63 14.68 -12.58 -14.94
CA GLU A 63 15.06 -13.99 -14.88
C GLU A 63 16.05 -14.25 -16.03
N PRO A 64 17.36 -14.11 -15.77
CA PRO A 64 18.38 -14.20 -16.80
C PRO A 64 18.49 -15.60 -17.40
N ALA A 65 18.28 -16.63 -16.58
CA ALA A 65 18.47 -18.01 -16.98
C ALA A 65 17.40 -18.46 -18.01
N GLN A 66 16.17 -17.97 -17.86
CA GLN A 66 15.02 -18.25 -18.72
C GLN A 66 14.80 -17.14 -19.77
N ASN A 67 15.73 -16.17 -19.87
CA ASN A 67 15.75 -15.10 -20.86
C ASN A 67 14.49 -14.22 -20.85
N LEU A 68 13.97 -13.88 -19.67
CA LEU A 68 12.70 -13.15 -19.52
C LEU A 68 12.74 -12.08 -18.42
N ILE A 69 11.78 -11.16 -18.49
CA ILE A 69 11.43 -10.25 -17.41
C ILE A 69 10.03 -10.65 -16.93
N HIS A 70 9.99 -11.09 -15.68
CA HIS A 70 8.77 -11.46 -15.00
C HIS A 70 7.97 -10.24 -14.60
N HIS A 71 6.64 -10.34 -14.66
CA HIS A 71 5.72 -9.32 -14.16
C HIS A 71 4.82 -9.91 -13.08
N SER A 72 4.76 -9.21 -11.95
CA SER A 72 3.84 -9.51 -10.86
C SER A 72 3.22 -8.24 -10.29
N ILE A 73 2.03 -8.40 -9.72
CA ILE A 73 1.22 -7.33 -9.13
C ILE A 73 1.31 -7.46 -7.61
N PRO A 74 1.94 -6.50 -6.91
CA PRO A 74 1.97 -6.47 -5.46
C PRO A 74 0.58 -6.17 -4.89
N ARG A 75 0.12 -7.01 -3.96
CA ARG A 75 -1.10 -6.83 -3.19
C ARG A 75 -0.78 -6.85 -1.71
N TRP A 76 -1.08 -5.75 -1.03
CA TRP A 76 -0.93 -5.64 0.41
C TRP A 76 -2.16 -6.23 1.11
N GLN A 77 -1.92 -7.06 2.12
CA GLN A 77 -2.93 -7.54 3.07
C GLN A 77 -2.44 -7.16 4.46
N GLY A 78 -2.86 -5.97 4.92
CA GLY A 78 -2.22 -5.31 6.05
C GLY A 78 -0.72 -5.12 5.79
N PRO A 79 0.17 -5.66 6.64
CA PRO A 79 1.62 -5.54 6.45
C PRO A 79 2.21 -6.63 5.55
N GLU A 80 1.42 -7.64 5.16
CA GLU A 80 1.87 -8.69 4.27
C GLU A 80 1.84 -8.23 2.82
N LEU A 81 2.85 -8.65 2.04
CA LEU A 81 2.88 -8.45 0.61
C LEU A 81 2.71 -9.79 -0.10
N ARG A 82 1.66 -9.91 -0.91
CA ARG A 82 1.48 -11.02 -1.83
C ARG A 82 1.76 -10.55 -3.25
N LEU A 83 2.61 -11.29 -3.96
CA LEU A 83 2.83 -11.08 -5.39
C LEU A 83 1.92 -12.02 -6.16
N LEU A 84 1.08 -11.46 -7.02
CA LEU A 84 0.28 -12.22 -7.98
C LEU A 84 0.99 -12.19 -9.33
N ARG A 85 1.11 -13.30 -10.04
CA ARG A 85 1.63 -13.24 -11.41
C ARG A 85 0.72 -12.34 -12.25
N GLY A 86 1.32 -11.46 -13.05
CA GLY A 86 0.58 -10.62 -13.99
C GLY A 86 -0.32 -11.49 -14.87
N GLY A 87 -1.64 -11.28 -14.79
CA GLY A 87 -2.65 -12.06 -15.50
C GLY A 87 -3.29 -13.25 -14.74
N GLU A 88 -3.13 -13.39 -13.43
CA GLU A 88 -3.84 -14.41 -12.62
C GLU A 88 -5.38 -14.26 -12.59
N LYS A 89 -6.09 -15.35 -12.20
CA LYS A 89 -7.56 -15.38 -12.14
C LYS A 89 -8.08 -14.22 -11.27
N PRO A 90 -8.99 -13.39 -11.79
CA PRO A 90 -9.66 -12.32 -11.08
C PRO A 90 -10.25 -12.77 -9.77
N VAL A 91 -9.96 -12.04 -8.70
CA VAL A 91 -10.68 -12.22 -7.45
C VAL A 91 -12.05 -11.54 -7.62
N PRO A 92 -13.16 -12.08 -7.08
CA PRO A 92 -14.49 -11.48 -7.22
C PRO A 92 -14.54 -9.98 -6.91
N LYS A 93 -13.74 -9.52 -5.95
CA LYS A 93 -13.62 -8.09 -5.64
C LYS A 93 -13.07 -7.28 -6.82
N ASP A 94 -12.05 -7.77 -7.50
CA ASP A 94 -11.42 -7.06 -8.63
C ASP A 94 -12.39 -6.89 -9.81
N VAL A 95 -13.19 -7.92 -10.11
CA VAL A 95 -14.23 -7.85 -11.15
C VAL A 95 -15.27 -6.79 -10.81
N ARG A 96 -15.65 -6.68 -9.53
CA ARG A 96 -16.63 -5.69 -9.05
C ARG A 96 -16.07 -4.28 -9.07
N ASP A 97 -14.85 -4.08 -8.61
CA ASP A 97 -14.19 -2.77 -8.57
C ASP A 97 -13.96 -2.24 -10.00
N TRP A 98 -13.50 -3.10 -10.90
CA TRP A 98 -13.37 -2.77 -12.32
C TRP A 98 -14.71 -2.43 -12.98
N ALA A 99 -15.75 -3.23 -12.74
CA ALA A 99 -17.08 -2.92 -13.27
C ALA A 99 -17.67 -1.63 -12.70
N SER A 100 -17.38 -1.30 -11.43
CA SER A 100 -17.76 -0.03 -10.82
C SER A 100 -17.08 1.16 -11.52
N ALA A 101 -15.82 1.02 -11.91
CA ALA A 101 -15.12 2.03 -12.71
C ALA A 101 -15.68 2.15 -14.15
N LEU A 102 -16.13 1.04 -14.75
CA LEU A 102 -16.86 1.11 -16.04
C LEU A 102 -18.15 1.93 -15.95
N ARG A 103 -18.84 1.90 -14.81
CA ARG A 103 -20.06 2.68 -14.59
C ARG A 103 -19.80 4.19 -14.58
N THR A 104 -18.62 4.63 -14.16
CA THR A 104 -18.27 6.05 -14.04
C THR A 104 -17.57 6.61 -15.28
N LEU A 105 -17.18 5.75 -16.23
CA LEU A 105 -16.63 6.17 -17.51
C LEU A 105 -17.69 6.94 -18.32
N LYS A 106 -17.32 8.14 -18.77
CA LYS A 106 -18.16 8.96 -19.64
C LYS A 106 -18.35 8.22 -20.97
N VAL A 107 -19.58 7.80 -21.25
CA VAL A 107 -19.97 7.23 -22.54
C VAL A 107 -20.29 8.39 -23.48
N PHE A 108 -19.54 8.51 -24.56
CA PHE A 108 -19.79 9.51 -25.59
C PHE A 108 -20.88 9.03 -26.55
N ASP A 109 -21.68 9.97 -27.05
CA ASP A 109 -22.58 9.69 -28.17
C ASP A 109 -21.74 9.31 -29.40
N LEU A 110 -22.20 8.30 -30.13
CA LEU A 110 -21.55 7.92 -31.38
C LEU A 110 -21.73 9.06 -32.41
N PRO A 111 -20.67 9.39 -33.18
CA PRO A 111 -20.78 10.40 -34.22
C PRO A 111 -21.76 9.93 -35.29
N VAL A 112 -22.44 10.90 -35.91
CA VAL A 112 -23.34 10.62 -37.04
C VAL A 112 -22.47 10.32 -38.26
N PRO A 113 -22.58 9.12 -38.86
CA PRO A 113 -21.68 8.76 -39.93
C PRO A 113 -22.28 9.11 -41.30
N GLY A 114 -21.46 9.70 -42.17
CA GLY A 114 -21.82 9.98 -43.55
C GLY A 114 -21.78 8.73 -44.45
N THR A 115 -22.29 8.88 -45.68
CA THR A 115 -22.26 7.83 -46.72
C THR A 115 -20.82 7.41 -47.03
N TRP A 116 -20.59 6.10 -47.14
CA TRP A 116 -19.31 5.57 -47.61
C TRP A 116 -19.01 6.00 -49.05
N LYS A 117 -17.76 6.35 -49.31
CA LYS A 117 -17.21 6.62 -50.63
C LYS A 117 -16.13 5.59 -50.92
N GLU A 118 -16.08 5.08 -52.15
CA GLU A 118 -15.11 4.08 -52.58
C GLU A 118 -14.30 4.57 -53.78
N LEU A 119 -12.99 4.33 -53.77
CA LEU A 119 -12.07 4.58 -54.87
C LEU A 119 -11.23 3.32 -55.14
N GLY A 120 -11.53 2.63 -56.24
CA GLY A 120 -10.82 1.42 -56.68
C GLY A 120 -11.66 0.57 -57.66
N PRO A 121 -11.23 -0.66 -57.97
CA PRO A 121 -9.96 -1.28 -57.58
C PRO A 121 -8.76 -0.62 -58.27
N LEU A 122 -7.66 -0.47 -57.55
CA LEU A 122 -6.37 0.06 -57.99
C LEU A 122 -5.36 -1.10 -58.10
N ARG A 123 -4.68 -1.25 -59.25
CA ARG A 123 -3.91 -2.47 -59.54
C ARG A 123 -2.40 -2.30 -59.53
N GLY A 124 -1.86 -1.08 -59.58
CA GLY A 124 -0.47 -0.72 -59.25
C GLY A 124 0.71 -1.43 -59.94
N GLY A 125 0.53 -2.58 -60.61
CA GLY A 125 1.55 -3.40 -61.26
C GLY A 125 2.35 -4.34 -60.33
N GLY A 126 1.98 -4.49 -59.05
CA GLY A 126 2.76 -5.26 -58.07
C GLY A 126 1.93 -6.23 -57.23
N ASP A 127 2.60 -7.00 -56.38
CA ASP A 127 1.97 -7.93 -55.43
C ASP A 127 1.28 -7.20 -54.27
N LYS A 128 0.56 -7.96 -53.43
CA LYS A 128 -0.13 -7.42 -52.25
C LYS A 128 0.75 -6.51 -51.38
N THR A 129 2.00 -6.89 -51.13
CA THR A 129 2.92 -6.10 -50.28
C THR A 129 3.28 -4.79 -50.96
N PHE A 130 3.57 -4.80 -52.26
CA PHE A 130 3.78 -3.57 -53.01
C PHE A 130 2.57 -2.63 -52.97
N LEU A 131 1.36 -3.18 -53.16
CA LEU A 131 0.13 -2.40 -53.13
C LEU A 131 -0.18 -1.83 -51.75
N PHE A 132 0.22 -2.53 -50.69
CA PHE A 132 0.11 -2.08 -49.31
C PHE A 132 0.99 -0.85 -49.05
N GLU A 133 2.25 -0.91 -49.45
CA GLU A 133 3.23 0.17 -49.28
C GLU A 133 3.01 1.37 -50.21
N LYS A 134 2.45 1.14 -51.40
CA LYS A 134 2.26 2.20 -52.40
C LYS A 134 1.15 3.17 -51.98
N ASP A 135 1.53 4.42 -51.70
CA ASP A 135 0.58 5.54 -51.65
C ASP A 135 0.06 5.85 -53.06
N PHE A 136 -1.28 5.87 -53.20
CA PHE A 136 -1.96 6.19 -54.45
C PHE A 136 -2.49 7.65 -54.49
N GLY A 137 -2.20 8.45 -53.46
CA GLY A 137 -2.61 9.84 -53.30
C GLY A 137 -3.40 10.08 -52.00
N PRO A 138 -4.50 9.34 -51.72
CA PRO A 138 -5.36 9.64 -50.59
C PRO A 138 -4.70 9.51 -49.21
N GLU A 139 -3.59 8.76 -49.08
CA GLU A 139 -2.88 8.60 -47.80
C GLU A 139 -2.18 9.90 -47.39
N SER A 140 -1.64 10.65 -48.37
CA SER A 140 -0.91 11.91 -48.15
C SER A 140 -1.78 13.16 -48.31
N HIS A 141 -2.72 13.15 -49.26
CA HIS A 141 -3.68 14.24 -49.44
C HIS A 141 -5.03 13.72 -49.95
N LEU A 142 -6.06 13.79 -49.11
CA LEU A 142 -7.40 13.37 -49.49
C LEU A 142 -8.11 14.44 -50.34
N ASP A 143 -8.25 14.17 -51.63
CA ASP A 143 -9.12 14.90 -52.55
C ASP A 143 -10.22 13.97 -53.09
N LEU A 144 -11.47 14.25 -52.71
CA LEU A 144 -12.64 13.48 -53.15
C LEU A 144 -13.04 13.76 -54.61
N GLY A 145 -12.46 14.78 -55.25
CA GLY A 145 -12.61 15.08 -56.68
C GLY A 145 -11.55 14.43 -57.57
N ALA A 146 -10.49 13.84 -56.99
CA ALA A 146 -9.38 13.28 -57.74
C ALA A 146 -9.78 12.03 -58.55
N VAL A 147 -9.13 11.87 -59.71
CA VAL A 147 -9.19 10.66 -60.55
C VAL A 147 -7.84 9.95 -60.48
N ILE A 148 -7.82 8.74 -59.92
CA ILE A 148 -6.61 7.96 -59.66
C ILE A 148 -6.71 6.63 -60.42
N ASP A 149 -5.72 6.32 -61.26
CA ASP A 149 -5.72 5.15 -62.17
C ASP A 149 -7.04 5.02 -62.99
N GLY A 150 -7.60 6.16 -63.41
CA GLY A 150 -8.87 6.22 -64.15
C GLY A 150 -10.13 5.91 -63.32
N LYS A 151 -10.01 5.86 -61.98
CA LYS A 151 -11.12 5.67 -61.04
C LYS A 151 -11.43 6.98 -60.33
N SER A 152 -12.72 7.23 -60.12
CA SER A 152 -13.23 8.33 -59.30
C SER A 152 -13.91 7.77 -58.06
N TRP A 153 -14.03 8.59 -57.01
CA TRP A 153 -14.81 8.25 -55.83
C TRP A 153 -16.28 8.02 -56.18
N LYS A 154 -16.89 6.98 -55.61
CA LYS A 154 -18.30 6.64 -55.79
C LYS A 154 -18.99 6.46 -54.44
N ASP A 155 -20.19 7.00 -54.32
CA ASP A 155 -21.02 6.79 -53.13
C ASP A 155 -21.53 5.35 -53.07
N LYS A 156 -21.45 4.73 -51.90
CA LYS A 156 -21.87 3.37 -51.62
C LYS A 156 -22.92 3.36 -50.51
N MET A 157 -24.14 3.77 -50.87
CA MET A 157 -25.28 3.81 -49.95
C MET A 157 -25.71 2.42 -49.43
N SER A 158 -25.31 1.35 -50.11
CA SER A 158 -25.60 -0.04 -49.71
C SER A 158 -24.67 -0.59 -48.63
N TYR A 159 -23.59 0.11 -48.29
CA TYR A 159 -22.62 -0.35 -47.28
C TYR A 159 -23.14 -0.06 -45.87
N GLN A 160 -23.53 -1.11 -45.17
CA GLN A 160 -24.07 -1.04 -43.81
C GLN A 160 -23.00 -1.39 -42.79
N ASP A 161 -22.86 -0.52 -41.79
CA ASP A 161 -21.95 -0.75 -40.68
C ASP A 161 -22.42 -1.95 -39.85
N GLY A 162 -21.47 -2.73 -39.33
CA GLY A 162 -21.76 -3.92 -38.54
C GLY A 162 -21.99 -5.20 -39.34
N GLU A 163 -21.88 -5.16 -40.66
CA GLU A 163 -21.85 -6.33 -41.55
C GLU A 163 -20.48 -6.45 -42.24
N VAL A 164 -20.11 -7.67 -42.64
CA VAL A 164 -18.94 -7.88 -43.50
C VAL A 164 -19.37 -7.56 -44.93
N ILE A 165 -18.77 -6.53 -45.51
CA ILE A 165 -19.08 -6.05 -46.85
C ILE A 165 -18.08 -6.64 -47.83
N ASP A 166 -18.56 -7.37 -48.84
CA ASP A 166 -17.74 -7.81 -49.97
C ASP A 166 -17.50 -6.64 -50.94
N LEU A 167 -16.24 -6.42 -51.27
CA LEU A 167 -15.78 -5.34 -52.15
C LEU A 167 -15.70 -5.78 -53.63
N GLY A 168 -15.84 -7.08 -53.93
CA GLY A 168 -15.67 -7.64 -55.26
C GLY A 168 -14.31 -7.36 -55.91
N LEU A 169 -13.24 -7.23 -55.11
CA LEU A 169 -11.91 -6.92 -55.61
C LEU A 169 -11.28 -8.13 -56.32
N PRO A 170 -10.60 -7.91 -57.46
CA PRO A 170 -9.76 -8.92 -58.07
C PRO A 170 -8.50 -9.19 -57.23
N GLU A 171 -7.80 -10.29 -57.52
CA GLU A 171 -6.48 -10.57 -56.94
C GLU A 171 -5.48 -9.42 -57.18
N ASN A 172 -4.67 -9.13 -56.15
CA ASN A 172 -3.67 -8.07 -56.15
C ASN A 172 -4.27 -6.71 -56.53
N ALA A 173 -5.20 -6.23 -55.71
CA ALA A 173 -5.80 -4.91 -55.87
C ALA A 173 -6.01 -4.20 -54.53
N ALA A 174 -5.93 -2.87 -54.58
CA ALA A 174 -6.22 -1.99 -53.45
C ALA A 174 -7.53 -1.21 -53.69
N VAL A 175 -8.19 -0.82 -52.61
CA VAL A 175 -9.33 0.11 -52.63
C VAL A 175 -9.25 1.06 -51.46
N TYR A 176 -9.63 2.31 -51.67
CA TYR A 176 -9.86 3.26 -50.59
C TYR A 176 -11.34 3.40 -50.28
N LEU A 177 -11.64 3.49 -49.00
CA LEU A 177 -12.95 3.71 -48.43
C LEU A 177 -12.86 4.95 -47.55
N HIS A 178 -13.74 5.91 -47.79
CA HIS A 178 -13.78 7.16 -47.05
C HIS A 178 -15.18 7.41 -46.51
N ARG A 179 -15.25 8.05 -45.34
CA ARG A 179 -16.47 8.70 -44.87
C ARG A 179 -16.16 9.84 -43.91
N THR A 180 -17.14 10.73 -43.76
CA THR A 180 -17.13 11.76 -42.72
C THR A 180 -17.85 11.25 -41.48
N LEU A 181 -17.27 11.47 -40.30
CA LEU A 181 -17.87 11.22 -38.99
C LEU A 181 -18.13 12.57 -38.31
N THR A 182 -19.39 12.90 -38.07
CA THR A 182 -19.78 14.18 -37.46
C THR A 182 -20.00 13.99 -35.96
N SER A 183 -19.12 14.58 -35.15
CA SER A 183 -19.21 14.54 -33.68
C SER A 183 -19.81 15.84 -33.13
N THR A 184 -20.62 15.73 -32.08
CA THR A 184 -21.24 16.88 -31.38
C THR A 184 -20.30 17.52 -30.35
N GLU A 185 -19.29 16.77 -29.89
CA GLU A 185 -18.26 17.18 -28.94
C GLU A 185 -16.89 16.60 -29.32
N ASP A 186 -15.81 17.05 -28.66
CA ASP A 186 -14.53 16.33 -28.68
C ASP A 186 -14.75 14.97 -27.98
N ALA A 187 -14.54 13.87 -28.70
CA ALA A 187 -14.91 12.53 -28.24
C ALA A 187 -13.86 11.49 -28.65
N SER A 188 -13.60 10.53 -27.78
CA SER A 188 -12.79 9.35 -28.09
C SER A 188 -13.73 8.15 -28.21
N ILE A 189 -13.90 7.65 -29.43
CA ILE A 189 -14.69 6.44 -29.72
C ILE A 189 -13.77 5.31 -30.17
N TYR A 190 -14.29 4.09 -30.19
CA TYR A 190 -13.60 2.96 -30.80
C TYR A 190 -14.29 2.57 -32.09
N VAL A 191 -13.51 2.13 -33.08
CA VAL A 191 -14.02 1.43 -34.25
C VAL A 191 -13.52 0.01 -34.21
N SER A 192 -14.45 -0.92 -34.40
CA SER A 192 -14.13 -2.30 -34.72
C SER A 192 -14.02 -2.43 -36.23
N LEU A 193 -12.91 -3.02 -36.68
CA LEU A 193 -12.57 -3.12 -38.09
C LEU A 193 -12.27 -4.58 -38.46
N GLY A 194 -12.38 -4.85 -39.75
CA GLY A 194 -11.98 -6.11 -40.35
C GLY A 194 -11.63 -5.92 -41.81
N SER A 195 -10.79 -6.82 -42.31
CA SER A 195 -10.25 -6.74 -43.66
C SER A 195 -10.01 -8.12 -44.23
N ASN A 196 -10.26 -8.26 -45.54
CA ASN A 196 -9.63 -9.33 -46.29
C ASN A 196 -8.19 -8.90 -46.57
N ASP A 197 -7.26 -9.72 -46.13
CA ASP A 197 -5.82 -9.47 -46.14
C ASP A 197 -5.44 -8.17 -45.39
N ALA A 198 -4.93 -7.14 -46.07
CA ALA A 198 -4.25 -6.02 -45.43
C ALA A 198 -5.12 -4.74 -45.30
N ILE A 199 -4.87 -3.96 -44.25
CA ILE A 199 -5.64 -2.74 -43.91
C ILE A 199 -4.72 -1.59 -43.47
N LYS A 200 -5.05 -0.36 -43.88
CA LYS A 200 -4.52 0.88 -43.31
C LYS A 200 -5.67 1.86 -43.06
N CYS A 201 -5.61 2.65 -41.99
CA CYS A 201 -6.64 3.65 -41.70
C CYS A 201 -6.03 4.97 -41.27
N TRP A 202 -6.73 6.06 -41.57
CA TRP A 202 -6.39 7.42 -41.17
C TRP A 202 -7.60 8.16 -40.61
N LEU A 203 -7.35 9.00 -39.62
CA LEU A 203 -8.30 9.97 -39.10
C LEU A 203 -7.72 11.37 -39.29
N ASN A 204 -8.43 12.23 -40.01
CA ASN A 204 -8.00 13.60 -40.30
C ASN A 204 -6.57 13.69 -40.88
N GLY A 205 -6.19 12.71 -41.72
CA GLY A 205 -4.86 12.61 -42.33
C GLY A 205 -3.78 11.97 -41.45
N VAL A 206 -4.07 11.65 -40.19
CA VAL A 206 -3.15 10.94 -39.29
C VAL A 206 -3.43 9.44 -39.38
N GLN A 207 -2.40 8.63 -39.66
CA GLN A 207 -2.55 7.17 -39.71
C GLN A 207 -2.84 6.63 -38.30
N VAL A 208 -3.92 5.86 -38.17
CA VAL A 208 -4.38 5.27 -36.89
C VAL A 208 -4.31 3.74 -36.88
N LEU A 209 -4.11 3.10 -38.04
CA LEU A 209 -3.94 1.65 -38.14
C LEU A 209 -3.13 1.31 -39.40
N GLU A 210 -2.27 0.31 -39.29
CA GLU A 210 -1.59 -0.34 -40.42
C GLU A 210 -1.34 -1.81 -40.08
N ASN A 211 -1.85 -2.74 -40.89
CA ASN A 211 -1.63 -4.17 -40.69
C ASN A 211 -1.58 -4.92 -42.03
N ASN A 212 -0.43 -5.51 -42.36
CA ASN A 212 -0.23 -6.32 -43.55
C ASN A 212 -0.31 -7.82 -43.23
N VAL A 213 -1.48 -8.39 -43.42
CA VAL A 213 -1.83 -9.75 -43.00
C VAL A 213 -2.51 -10.51 -44.15
N ASN A 214 -2.53 -11.85 -44.09
CA ASN A 214 -3.32 -12.71 -44.98
C ASN A 214 -4.48 -13.31 -44.19
N ARG A 215 -5.73 -12.91 -44.47
CA ARG A 215 -6.92 -13.37 -43.73
C ARG A 215 -8.22 -13.07 -44.49
N GLY A 216 -9.28 -13.79 -44.14
CA GLY A 216 -10.64 -13.43 -44.58
C GLY A 216 -11.16 -12.19 -43.84
N ALA A 217 -12.01 -11.38 -44.46
CA ALA A 217 -12.74 -10.32 -43.75
C ALA A 217 -13.69 -10.91 -42.71
N ALA A 218 -13.58 -10.46 -41.45
CA ALA A 218 -14.49 -10.84 -40.38
C ALA A 218 -14.74 -9.65 -39.45
N ALA A 219 -15.82 -9.71 -38.67
CA ALA A 219 -16.06 -8.72 -37.61
C ALA A 219 -14.96 -8.78 -36.53
N ASP A 220 -14.70 -7.63 -35.91
CA ASP A 220 -13.89 -7.54 -34.68
C ASP A 220 -12.44 -8.05 -34.79
N GLN A 221 -11.83 -7.95 -35.98
CA GLN A 221 -10.44 -8.35 -36.19
C GLN A 221 -9.44 -7.32 -35.67
N GLU A 222 -9.81 -6.04 -35.70
CA GLU A 222 -9.02 -4.94 -35.16
C GLU A 222 -9.93 -4.00 -34.34
N SER A 223 -9.36 -3.31 -33.36
CA SER A 223 -10.04 -2.23 -32.65
C SER A 223 -9.13 -1.01 -32.54
N VAL A 224 -9.62 0.13 -33.01
CA VAL A 224 -8.84 1.37 -33.11
C VAL A 224 -9.58 2.48 -32.39
N MET A 225 -8.89 3.25 -31.55
CA MET A 225 -9.47 4.44 -30.94
C MET A 225 -9.37 5.61 -31.93
N LEU A 226 -10.50 6.29 -32.15
CA LEU A 226 -10.58 7.51 -32.95
C LEU A 226 -10.82 8.70 -32.02
N ASN A 227 -9.84 9.60 -31.97
CA ASN A 227 -9.94 10.87 -31.26
C ASN A 227 -10.59 11.92 -32.17
N LEU A 228 -11.90 12.06 -32.07
CA LEU A 228 -12.71 12.96 -32.87
C LEU A 228 -12.67 14.38 -32.28
N LYS A 229 -12.57 15.37 -33.17
CA LYS A 229 -12.86 16.76 -32.84
C LYS A 229 -14.34 17.06 -33.01
N GLN A 230 -14.86 18.00 -32.25
CA GLN A 230 -16.19 18.53 -32.47
C GLN A 230 -16.34 18.98 -33.94
N GLY A 231 -17.42 18.54 -34.59
CA GLY A 231 -17.65 18.75 -36.02
C GLY A 231 -17.24 17.56 -36.89
N ASN A 232 -16.84 17.84 -38.12
CA ASN A 232 -16.58 16.82 -39.13
C ASN A 232 -15.17 16.25 -39.03
N ASN A 233 -15.07 14.92 -38.98
CA ASN A 233 -13.81 14.18 -38.99
C ASN A 233 -13.75 13.28 -40.22
N SER A 234 -12.62 13.27 -40.90
CA SER A 234 -12.40 12.48 -42.11
C SER A 234 -11.80 11.12 -41.75
N PHE A 235 -12.53 10.04 -41.96
CA PHE A 235 -12.03 8.68 -41.79
C PHE A 235 -11.75 8.04 -43.15
N LEU A 236 -10.50 7.64 -43.37
CA LEU A 236 -10.04 6.99 -44.58
C LEU A 236 -9.52 5.59 -44.24
N MET A 237 -9.78 4.63 -45.11
CA MET A 237 -9.34 3.26 -44.98
C MET A 237 -8.86 2.75 -46.34
N LYS A 238 -7.76 2.01 -46.36
CA LYS A 238 -7.22 1.31 -47.51
C LYS A 238 -7.28 -0.18 -47.23
N ILE A 239 -7.90 -0.93 -48.12
CA ILE A 239 -7.91 -2.40 -48.08
C ILE A 239 -7.09 -2.90 -49.26
N VAL A 240 -6.14 -3.80 -49.00
CA VAL A 240 -5.28 -4.37 -50.03
C VAL A 240 -5.41 -5.88 -50.02
N ASN A 241 -5.84 -6.39 -51.16
CA ASN A 241 -6.23 -7.77 -51.34
C ASN A 241 -5.18 -8.54 -52.14
N GLY A 242 -4.75 -9.69 -51.63
CA GLY A 242 -3.81 -10.59 -52.28
C GLY A 242 -4.47 -11.82 -52.91
N THR A 243 -5.77 -12.03 -52.70
CA THR A 243 -6.53 -13.19 -53.20
C THR A 243 -7.78 -12.75 -53.99
N ASN A 244 -8.63 -13.68 -54.46
CA ASN A 244 -9.88 -13.33 -55.16
C ASN A 244 -11.08 -13.08 -54.23
N ALA A 245 -10.95 -13.34 -52.93
CA ALA A 245 -11.95 -12.95 -51.93
C ALA A 245 -11.64 -11.53 -51.46
N SER A 246 -12.63 -10.71 -51.14
CA SER A 246 -12.38 -9.35 -50.67
C SER A 246 -13.44 -8.91 -49.68
N GLY A 247 -13.10 -7.97 -48.81
CA GLY A 247 -14.11 -7.37 -47.96
C GLY A 247 -13.55 -6.55 -46.82
N PHE A 248 -14.45 -5.84 -46.15
CA PHE A 248 -14.13 -5.09 -44.95
C PHE A 248 -15.28 -5.14 -43.95
N TYR A 249 -14.96 -4.81 -42.70
CA TYR A 249 -15.92 -4.62 -41.63
C TYR A 249 -15.64 -3.29 -40.95
N PHE A 250 -16.70 -2.58 -40.58
CA PHE A 250 -16.62 -1.36 -39.79
C PHE A 250 -17.80 -1.27 -38.84
N LYS A 251 -17.54 -0.99 -37.56
CA LYS A 251 -18.57 -0.69 -36.57
C LYS A 251 -18.05 0.25 -35.51
N MET A 252 -18.73 1.38 -35.30
CA MET A 252 -18.40 2.31 -34.22
C MET A 252 -18.91 1.78 -32.88
N ARG A 253 -18.15 2.07 -31.82
CA ARG A 253 -18.47 1.75 -30.43
C ARG A 253 -18.08 2.94 -29.57
N SER A 254 -18.93 3.31 -28.63
CA SER A 254 -18.63 4.37 -27.65
C SER A 254 -17.53 3.94 -26.68
N SER A 255 -17.23 2.65 -26.61
CA SER A 255 -16.22 2.04 -25.75
C SER A 255 -15.62 0.79 -26.40
N HIS A 256 -14.38 0.46 -26.06
CA HIS A 256 -13.77 -0.83 -26.39
C HIS A 256 -14.46 -2.00 -25.69
N VAL A 257 -15.18 -1.72 -24.60
CA VAL A 257 -15.99 -2.70 -23.88
C VAL A 257 -17.34 -2.92 -24.58
N PRO A 258 -17.75 -4.16 -24.88
CA PRO A 258 -19.04 -4.46 -25.51
C PRO A 258 -20.22 -3.92 -24.70
N GLU A 259 -21.28 -3.48 -25.38
CA GLU A 259 -22.47 -2.89 -24.73
C GLU A 259 -23.09 -3.84 -23.69
N LYS A 260 -23.11 -5.15 -23.97
CA LYS A 260 -23.59 -6.17 -23.02
C LYS A 260 -22.86 -6.13 -21.67
N ILE A 261 -21.57 -5.79 -21.65
CA ILE A 261 -20.78 -5.68 -20.43
C ILE A 261 -21.03 -4.35 -19.72
N HIS A 262 -21.22 -3.27 -20.48
CA HIS A 262 -21.69 -1.98 -19.94
C HIS A 262 -23.07 -2.10 -19.28
N GLU A 263 -24.00 -2.84 -19.89
CA GLU A 263 -25.32 -3.12 -19.33
C GLU A 263 -25.22 -3.85 -17.98
N ILE A 264 -24.36 -4.87 -17.88
CA ILE A 264 -24.11 -5.57 -16.60
C ILE A 264 -23.47 -4.61 -15.58
N ALA A 265 -22.46 -3.83 -15.98
CA ALA A 265 -21.76 -2.89 -15.11
C ALA A 265 -22.63 -1.74 -14.56
N ARG A 266 -23.73 -1.40 -15.27
CA ARG A 266 -24.73 -0.42 -14.80
C ARG A 266 -25.60 -0.96 -13.67
N ILE A 267 -25.72 -2.29 -13.52
CA ILE A 267 -26.40 -2.95 -12.40
C ILE A 267 -25.46 -2.96 -11.19
N SER A 268 -26.00 -2.69 -10.00
CA SER A 268 -25.21 -2.78 -8.76
C SER A 268 -24.69 -4.21 -8.57
N ALA A 269 -23.40 -4.35 -8.23
CA ALA A 269 -22.72 -5.64 -8.24
C ALA A 269 -23.30 -6.68 -7.25
N ASP A 270 -24.00 -6.23 -6.21
CA ASP A 270 -24.75 -7.06 -5.26
C ASP A 270 -26.04 -7.68 -5.85
N LYS A 271 -26.47 -7.21 -7.04
CA LYS A 271 -27.71 -7.63 -7.71
C LYS A 271 -27.48 -8.40 -9.00
N TRP A 272 -26.23 -8.75 -9.32
CA TRP A 272 -25.94 -9.53 -10.51
C TRP A 272 -26.44 -10.97 -10.37
N GLU A 273 -27.11 -11.45 -11.41
CA GLU A 273 -27.48 -12.86 -11.55
C GLU A 273 -26.25 -13.71 -11.89
N GLU A 274 -26.31 -15.03 -11.65
CA GLU A 274 -25.19 -15.96 -11.86
C GLU A 274 -24.65 -15.90 -13.31
N GLY A 275 -25.53 -15.86 -14.31
CA GLY A 275 -25.11 -15.74 -15.71
C GLY A 275 -24.48 -14.37 -16.08
N GLN A 276 -24.85 -13.31 -15.36
CA GLN A 276 -24.24 -11.98 -15.51
C GLN A 276 -22.86 -11.95 -14.85
N TRP A 277 -22.75 -12.55 -13.66
CA TRP A 277 -21.49 -12.76 -12.95
C TRP A 277 -20.49 -13.53 -13.81
N GLU A 278 -20.92 -14.65 -14.40
CA GLU A 278 -20.10 -15.44 -15.32
C GLU A 278 -19.68 -14.63 -16.55
N SER A 279 -20.61 -13.91 -17.19
CA SER A 279 -20.33 -13.12 -18.39
C SER A 279 -19.31 -12.00 -18.15
N ILE A 280 -19.49 -11.21 -17.08
CA ILE A 280 -18.60 -10.09 -16.77
C ILE A 280 -17.25 -10.57 -16.24
N THR A 281 -17.24 -11.65 -15.45
CA THR A 281 -16.02 -12.29 -14.98
C THR A 281 -15.25 -12.92 -16.15
N GLN A 282 -15.92 -13.60 -17.08
CA GLN A 282 -15.30 -14.18 -18.26
C GLN A 282 -14.77 -13.10 -19.21
N TYR A 283 -15.48 -11.97 -19.35
CA TYR A 283 -14.99 -10.84 -20.14
C TYR A 283 -13.78 -10.17 -19.48
N TYR A 284 -13.85 -9.86 -18.19
CA TYR A 284 -12.72 -9.33 -17.41
C TYR A 284 -11.53 -10.30 -17.44
N GLN A 285 -11.79 -11.60 -17.29
CA GLN A 285 -10.80 -12.66 -17.46
C GLN A 285 -10.21 -12.65 -18.85
N THR A 286 -10.97 -12.68 -19.94
CA THR A 286 -10.42 -12.75 -21.31
C THR A 286 -9.61 -11.51 -21.69
N HIS A 287 -9.99 -10.33 -21.18
CA HIS A 287 -9.26 -9.08 -21.43
C HIS A 287 -8.01 -8.94 -20.55
N GLN A 288 -8.01 -9.50 -19.34
CA GLN A 288 -6.80 -9.61 -18.51
C GLN A 288 -5.95 -10.88 -18.80
N SER A 289 -6.53 -11.95 -19.35
CA SER A 289 -5.91 -13.28 -19.55
C SER A 289 -5.39 -13.51 -20.97
N ASN A 290 -5.75 -12.69 -21.96
CA ASN A 290 -4.96 -12.64 -23.19
C ASN A 290 -3.51 -12.15 -22.91
N GLN A 291 -3.27 -11.49 -21.76
CA GLN A 291 -1.93 -11.21 -21.25
C GLN A 291 -1.33 -12.37 -20.41
N SER A 292 -2.11 -13.31 -19.87
CA SER A 292 -1.65 -14.27 -18.84
C SER A 292 -0.92 -15.52 -19.34
N ARG A 293 -0.80 -15.70 -20.66
CA ARG A 293 0.03 -16.76 -21.26
C ARG A 293 1.42 -16.28 -21.69
N LYS A 294 1.75 -14.99 -21.52
CA LYS A 294 3.02 -14.40 -21.93
C LYS A 294 3.62 -13.63 -20.74
N GLU A 295 4.93 -13.76 -20.55
CA GLU A 295 5.65 -12.87 -19.63
C GLU A 295 5.78 -11.48 -20.25
N PHE A 296 6.01 -10.46 -19.41
CA PHE A 296 6.09 -9.06 -19.84
C PHE A 296 7.14 -8.83 -20.92
N LEU A 297 8.30 -9.48 -20.80
CA LEU A 297 9.29 -9.59 -21.87
C LEU A 297 9.88 -10.99 -21.87
N ALA A 298 9.92 -11.63 -23.03
CA ALA A 298 10.64 -12.89 -23.21
C ALA A 298 11.37 -12.87 -24.55
N SER A 299 12.64 -13.27 -24.54
CA SER A 299 13.46 -13.36 -25.74
C SER A 299 13.39 -14.76 -26.37
N THR A 300 13.53 -14.84 -27.69
CA THR A 300 13.84 -16.07 -28.43
C THR A 300 15.34 -16.35 -28.49
N ASP A 301 16.16 -15.33 -28.26
CA ASP A 301 17.62 -15.41 -28.24
C ASP A 301 18.08 -15.96 -26.88
N MET A 302 18.72 -17.14 -26.91
CA MET A 302 19.21 -17.84 -25.71
C MET A 302 20.32 -17.07 -24.98
N TRP A 303 21.01 -16.13 -25.64
CA TRP A 303 22.13 -15.38 -25.07
C TRP A 303 21.69 -14.05 -24.46
N PHE A 304 20.41 -13.69 -24.59
CA PHE A 304 19.82 -12.51 -23.93
C PHE A 304 19.68 -12.76 -22.42
N HIS A 305 20.41 -12.01 -21.61
CA HIS A 305 20.38 -12.16 -20.15
C HIS A 305 20.08 -10.80 -19.51
N PRO A 306 18.79 -10.50 -19.24
CA PRO A 306 18.43 -9.26 -18.56
C PRO A 306 18.95 -9.34 -17.12
N MET A 307 19.73 -8.36 -16.68
CA MET A 307 20.37 -8.36 -15.37
C MET A 307 19.91 -7.24 -14.44
N ASN A 308 19.49 -6.11 -15.01
CA ASN A 308 19.11 -4.94 -14.24
C ASN A 308 18.04 -4.09 -14.96
N LEU A 309 17.10 -3.56 -14.17
CA LEU A 309 16.03 -2.68 -14.58
C LEU A 309 16.15 -1.34 -13.85
N THR A 310 15.90 -0.23 -14.55
CA THR A 310 15.83 1.10 -13.91
C THR A 310 14.87 2.03 -14.65
N HIS A 311 14.35 3.05 -13.97
CA HIS A 311 13.53 4.10 -14.59
C HIS A 311 14.40 4.96 -15.51
N GLY A 312 13.92 5.22 -16.71
CA GLY A 312 14.52 6.18 -17.63
C GLY A 312 13.97 7.60 -17.42
N PRO A 313 14.62 8.63 -18.01
CA PRO A 313 14.25 10.04 -17.82
C PRO A 313 12.85 10.46 -18.27
N ALA A 314 12.23 9.65 -19.14
CA ALA A 314 10.90 9.85 -19.70
C ALA A 314 9.92 8.75 -19.24
N GLY A 315 10.24 8.05 -18.14
CA GLY A 315 9.41 6.98 -17.59
C GLY A 315 9.47 5.62 -18.27
N SER A 316 10.28 5.48 -19.32
CA SER A 316 10.65 4.19 -19.92
C SER A 316 11.36 3.27 -18.90
N ILE A 317 11.39 1.96 -19.14
CA ILE A 317 12.21 1.00 -18.39
C ILE A 317 13.51 0.74 -19.16
N TYR A 318 14.65 0.94 -18.53
CA TYR A 318 15.96 0.62 -19.09
C TYR A 318 16.37 -0.78 -18.64
N ILE A 319 16.81 -1.61 -19.57
CA ILE A 319 17.22 -3.00 -19.31
C ILE A 319 18.68 -3.16 -19.67
N THR A 320 19.49 -3.62 -18.71
CA THR A 320 20.87 -4.04 -18.99
C THR A 320 20.87 -5.52 -19.36
N ASP A 321 21.31 -5.83 -20.57
CA ASP A 321 21.48 -7.18 -21.06
C ASP A 321 22.97 -7.54 -21.11
N PHE A 322 23.37 -8.51 -20.29
CA PHE A 322 24.78 -8.91 -20.14
C PHE A 322 25.32 -9.68 -21.34
N TYR A 323 24.44 -10.20 -22.21
CA TYR A 323 24.69 -10.92 -23.44
C TYR A 323 25.87 -11.90 -23.45
N ARG A 324 25.63 -13.17 -23.14
CA ARG A 324 26.67 -14.22 -23.15
C ARG A 324 26.11 -15.58 -23.52
N GLU A 325 26.98 -16.48 -23.98
CA GLU A 325 26.60 -17.88 -24.22
C GLU A 325 26.22 -18.61 -22.93
N ILE A 326 26.94 -18.34 -21.84
CA ILE A 326 26.74 -18.97 -20.53
C ILE A 326 26.60 -17.88 -19.47
N ILE A 327 25.48 -17.88 -18.75
CA ILE A 327 25.23 -16.96 -17.63
C ILE A 327 25.65 -17.55 -16.28
N GLU A 328 25.54 -18.87 -16.10
CA GLU A 328 25.89 -19.54 -14.86
C GLU A 328 27.39 -19.76 -14.66
N ASP A 329 27.73 -20.11 -13.42
CA ASP A 329 29.06 -20.61 -13.10
C ASP A 329 29.40 -21.88 -13.90
N TYR A 330 30.64 -21.98 -14.34
CA TYR A 330 31.10 -23.07 -15.20
C TYR A 330 31.04 -24.45 -14.51
N SER A 331 31.06 -24.50 -13.18
CA SER A 331 30.89 -25.74 -12.40
C SER A 331 29.50 -26.35 -12.52
N ALA A 332 28.49 -25.56 -12.91
CA ALA A 332 27.13 -26.03 -13.14
C ALA A 332 27.00 -26.91 -14.39
N ILE A 333 28.05 -26.95 -15.23
CA ILE A 333 28.13 -27.71 -16.48
C ILE A 333 29.02 -28.95 -16.25
N PRO A 334 28.55 -30.17 -16.59
CA PRO A 334 29.39 -31.37 -16.55
C PRO A 334 30.71 -31.19 -17.29
N ARG A 335 31.83 -31.65 -16.71
CA ARG A 335 33.20 -31.42 -17.23
C ARG A 335 33.40 -31.82 -18.70
N TYR A 336 32.70 -32.85 -19.17
CA TYR A 336 32.79 -33.29 -20.58
C TYR A 336 32.02 -32.37 -21.55
N LEU A 337 31.06 -31.59 -21.05
CA LEU A 337 30.32 -30.57 -21.82
C LEU A 337 31.04 -29.22 -21.82
N GLN A 338 31.81 -28.91 -20.77
CA GLN A 338 32.53 -27.67 -20.62
C GLN A 338 33.37 -27.30 -21.87
N GLN A 339 34.06 -28.27 -22.46
CA GLN A 339 34.91 -28.07 -23.65
C GLN A 339 34.14 -27.65 -24.93
N GLN A 340 32.81 -27.78 -24.94
CA GLN A 340 31.97 -27.50 -26.11
C GLN A 340 31.47 -26.05 -26.15
N TYR A 341 31.62 -25.28 -25.06
CA TYR A 341 31.03 -23.94 -24.92
C TYR A 341 32.07 -22.93 -24.44
N GLY A 342 31.95 -21.68 -24.89
CA GLY A 342 32.80 -20.59 -24.44
C GLY A 342 32.15 -19.79 -23.32
N LEU A 343 32.73 -19.85 -22.11
CA LEU A 343 32.21 -19.14 -20.93
C LEU A 343 32.01 -17.63 -21.15
N VAL A 344 32.77 -17.02 -22.06
CA VAL A 344 32.79 -15.58 -22.28
C VAL A 344 32.36 -15.16 -23.69
N ASN A 345 31.89 -16.10 -24.50
CA ASN A 345 31.34 -15.78 -25.82
C ASN A 345 30.18 -14.80 -25.68
N GLY A 346 30.08 -13.83 -26.59
CA GLY A 346 29.09 -12.75 -26.51
C GLY A 346 29.53 -11.52 -25.70
N ARG A 347 30.61 -11.57 -24.91
CA ARG A 347 31.01 -10.49 -23.97
C ARG A 347 31.17 -9.07 -24.56
N HIS A 348 31.30 -8.95 -25.87
CA HIS A 348 31.43 -7.67 -26.58
C HIS A 348 30.10 -7.15 -27.16
N HIS A 349 29.00 -7.86 -26.91
CA HIS A 349 27.67 -7.58 -27.44
C HIS A 349 26.65 -7.27 -26.34
N GLY A 350 27.09 -6.84 -25.16
CA GLY A 350 26.19 -6.34 -24.12
C GLY A 350 25.35 -5.17 -24.63
N ARG A 351 24.08 -5.12 -24.22
CA ARG A 351 23.10 -4.15 -24.73
C ARG A 351 22.42 -3.39 -23.60
N ILE A 352 22.03 -2.15 -23.88
CA ILE A 352 21.11 -1.38 -23.03
C ILE A 352 19.85 -1.14 -23.86
N TRP A 353 18.74 -1.72 -23.43
CA TRP A 353 17.45 -1.51 -24.08
C TRP A 353 16.69 -0.41 -23.36
N ARG A 354 15.99 0.41 -24.14
CA ARG A 354 14.98 1.36 -23.63
C ARG A 354 13.61 0.84 -24.04
N LEU A 355 12.84 0.36 -23.08
CA LEU A 355 11.47 -0.11 -23.26
C LEU A 355 10.48 1.00 -22.89
N THR A 356 9.58 1.34 -23.80
CA THR A 356 8.53 2.36 -23.58
C THR A 356 7.24 1.90 -24.25
N HIS A 357 6.11 2.43 -23.79
CA HIS A 357 4.82 2.19 -24.42
C HIS A 357 4.73 2.99 -25.73
N GLU A 358 4.08 2.44 -26.75
CA GLU A 358 3.95 3.11 -28.06
C GLU A 358 3.19 4.45 -27.96
N ASP A 359 2.17 4.50 -27.10
CA ASP A 359 1.42 5.73 -26.79
C ASP A 359 2.07 6.63 -25.73
N ALA A 360 3.26 6.29 -25.23
CA ALA A 360 3.92 7.12 -24.23
C ALA A 360 4.22 8.50 -24.82
N ALA A 361 3.75 9.55 -24.13
CA ALA A 361 4.07 10.91 -24.50
C ALA A 361 5.60 11.07 -24.60
N THR A 362 6.08 11.60 -25.72
CA THR A 362 7.52 11.84 -25.89
C THR A 362 7.92 12.99 -24.96
N ALA A 363 8.45 12.68 -23.78
CA ALA A 363 8.95 13.69 -22.87
C ALA A 363 10.21 14.33 -23.48
N PRO A 364 10.36 15.66 -23.43
CA PRO A 364 11.54 16.33 -23.97
C PRO A 364 12.81 15.83 -23.28
N ASP A 365 13.85 15.55 -24.07
CA ASP A 365 15.16 15.15 -23.57
C ASP A 365 15.76 16.32 -22.77
N MET A 366 15.75 16.17 -21.44
CA MET A 366 16.17 17.22 -20.53
C MET A 366 17.44 16.79 -19.80
N LYS A 367 18.53 17.53 -20.06
CA LYS A 367 19.81 17.33 -19.37
C LYS A 367 19.72 17.90 -17.95
N MET A 368 19.21 17.10 -17.01
CA MET A 368 19.02 17.52 -15.61
C MET A 368 20.24 18.19 -14.99
N SER A 369 21.45 17.73 -15.31
CA SER A 369 22.70 18.30 -14.81
C SER A 369 22.95 19.75 -15.25
N HIS A 370 22.31 20.22 -16.31
CA HIS A 370 22.44 21.59 -16.82
C HIS A 370 21.34 22.52 -16.28
N LEU A 371 20.31 21.99 -15.61
CA LEU A 371 19.26 22.81 -15.01
C LEU A 371 19.82 23.63 -13.85
N HIS A 372 19.30 24.85 -13.68
CA HIS A 372 19.57 25.68 -12.50
C HIS A 372 18.82 25.11 -11.28
N ASN A 373 19.26 25.46 -10.08
CA ASN A 373 18.68 24.92 -8.85
C ASN A 373 17.16 25.18 -8.77
N ALA A 374 16.66 26.35 -9.19
CA ALA A 374 15.24 26.66 -9.17
C ALA A 374 14.39 25.68 -9.98
N GLN A 375 14.87 25.31 -11.17
CA GLN A 375 14.24 24.34 -12.05
C GLN A 375 14.32 22.92 -11.46
N LEU A 376 15.42 22.59 -10.77
CA LEU A 376 15.53 21.31 -10.06
C LEU A 376 14.56 21.23 -8.87
N ALA A 377 14.32 22.33 -8.16
CA ALA A 377 13.34 22.37 -7.07
C ALA A 377 11.90 22.14 -7.58
N GLU A 378 11.57 22.60 -8.79
CA GLU A 378 10.30 22.26 -9.44
C GLU A 378 10.21 20.76 -9.78
N GLU A 379 11.28 20.18 -10.32
CA GLU A 379 11.35 18.76 -10.70
C GLU A 379 11.29 17.79 -9.50
N ILE A 380 11.41 18.26 -8.25
CA ILE A 380 11.11 17.44 -7.05
C ILE A 380 9.69 16.85 -7.11
N GLY A 381 8.74 17.59 -7.72
CA GLY A 381 7.35 17.18 -7.90
C GLY A 381 7.02 16.58 -9.27
N SER A 382 8.01 16.29 -10.11
CA SER A 382 7.82 15.72 -11.45
C SER A 382 6.96 14.44 -11.40
N PRO A 383 6.09 14.13 -12.38
CA PRO A 383 5.42 12.82 -12.43
C PRO A 383 6.40 11.68 -12.75
N HIS A 384 7.58 11.99 -13.30
CA HIS A 384 8.61 11.02 -13.65
C HIS A 384 9.53 10.71 -12.47
N ALA A 385 9.60 9.44 -12.07
CA ALA A 385 10.36 8.98 -10.91
C ALA A 385 11.86 9.32 -11.03
N TRP A 386 12.44 9.06 -12.21
CA TRP A 386 13.86 9.34 -12.46
C TRP A 386 14.17 10.84 -12.31
N ARG A 387 13.28 11.72 -12.79
CA ARG A 387 13.47 13.18 -12.70
C ARG A 387 13.38 13.66 -11.26
N ARG A 388 12.35 13.22 -10.51
CA ARG A 388 12.19 13.52 -9.07
C ARG A 388 13.44 13.15 -8.27
N GLU A 389 13.93 11.94 -8.44
CA GLU A 389 15.08 11.42 -7.68
C GLU A 389 16.39 12.08 -8.10
N THR A 390 16.55 12.35 -9.40
CA THR A 390 17.73 13.05 -9.94
C THR A 390 17.77 14.52 -9.48
N ALA A 391 16.62 15.19 -9.46
CA ALA A 391 16.49 16.55 -8.95
C ALA A 391 16.92 16.63 -7.48
N ARG A 392 16.39 15.74 -6.62
CA ARG A 392 16.81 15.62 -5.22
C ARG A 392 18.32 15.44 -5.10
N ARG A 393 18.89 14.46 -5.82
CA ARG A 393 20.33 14.18 -5.78
C ARG A 393 21.15 15.43 -6.15
N LEU A 394 20.81 16.09 -7.25
CA LEU A 394 21.55 17.26 -7.74
C LEU A 394 21.44 18.46 -6.78
N LEU A 395 20.27 18.70 -6.17
CA LEU A 395 20.12 19.76 -5.17
C LEU A 395 21.01 19.51 -3.95
N ILE A 396 21.06 18.26 -3.46
CA ILE A 396 21.92 17.85 -2.34
C ILE A 396 23.40 17.99 -2.71
N GLU A 397 23.83 17.44 -3.86
CA GLU A 397 25.22 17.52 -4.34
C GLU A 397 25.69 18.98 -4.49
N ARG A 398 24.78 19.88 -4.89
CA ARG A 398 25.04 21.32 -5.05
C ARG A 398 24.87 22.12 -3.76
N LYS A 399 24.41 21.51 -2.67
CA LYS A 399 24.10 22.16 -1.39
C LYS A 399 23.17 23.38 -1.57
N ALA A 400 22.12 23.23 -2.36
CA ALA A 400 21.18 24.29 -2.75
C ALA A 400 20.21 24.68 -1.62
N GLN A 401 20.74 25.15 -0.49
CA GLN A 401 19.97 25.53 0.71
C GLN A 401 19.13 26.80 0.49
N ASP A 402 19.44 27.58 -0.54
CA ASP A 402 18.68 28.77 -0.95
C ASP A 402 17.25 28.44 -1.42
N LEU A 403 16.95 27.18 -1.74
CA LEU A 403 15.67 26.74 -2.27
C LEU A 403 14.83 25.90 -1.31
N THR A 404 15.22 25.83 -0.04
CA THR A 404 14.49 25.09 1.01
C THR A 404 12.99 25.41 1.01
N ASP A 405 12.63 26.70 0.94
CA ASP A 405 11.22 27.12 0.94
C ASP A 405 10.47 26.59 -0.29
N THR A 406 11.09 26.59 -1.47
CA THR A 406 10.50 26.04 -2.70
C THR A 406 10.30 24.53 -2.60
N VAL A 407 11.19 23.81 -1.90
CA VAL A 407 11.05 22.37 -1.67
C VAL A 407 9.93 22.10 -0.66
N ILE A 408 9.80 22.92 0.39
CA ILE A 408 8.72 22.84 1.40
C ILE A 408 7.34 23.01 0.75
N GLU A 409 7.21 23.83 -0.29
CA GLU A 409 5.93 23.99 -1.00
C GLU A 409 5.36 22.66 -1.53
N HIS A 410 6.19 21.66 -1.86
CA HIS A 410 5.70 20.34 -2.25
C HIS A 410 5.08 19.53 -1.10
N LEU A 411 5.31 19.91 0.16
CA LEU A 411 4.60 19.38 1.33
C LEU A 411 3.29 20.13 1.59
N ARG A 412 3.22 21.43 1.24
CA ARG A 412 2.03 22.27 1.44
C ARG A 412 0.90 21.99 0.46
N LYS A 413 1.22 21.50 -0.75
CA LYS A 413 0.24 21.21 -1.81
C LYS A 413 -0.69 20.07 -1.42
N ARG A 414 -1.94 20.40 -1.09
CA ARG A 414 -3.00 19.43 -0.74
C ARG A 414 -3.40 18.51 -1.89
N ASP A 415 -3.29 18.98 -3.14
CA ASP A 415 -3.55 18.22 -4.36
C ASP A 415 -2.26 17.62 -4.97
N GLY A 416 -1.15 17.69 -4.23
CA GLY A 416 0.15 17.15 -4.63
C GLY A 416 0.20 15.63 -4.58
N SER A 417 1.08 15.02 -5.39
CA SER A 417 1.34 13.58 -5.32
C SER A 417 2.06 13.21 -4.02
N PRO A 418 1.67 12.12 -3.31
CA PRO A 418 2.41 11.61 -2.15
C PRO A 418 3.90 11.34 -2.45
N ALA A 419 4.23 10.93 -3.68
CA ALA A 419 5.60 10.70 -4.11
C ALA A 419 6.43 11.99 -4.16
N ALA A 420 5.80 13.14 -4.48
CA ALA A 420 6.45 14.45 -4.46
C ALA A 420 6.73 14.89 -3.02
N ALA A 421 5.75 14.75 -2.13
CA ALA A 421 5.89 15.08 -0.71
C ALA A 421 6.99 14.23 -0.03
N ILE A 422 6.99 12.91 -0.26
CA ILE A 422 8.05 12.02 0.25
C ILE A 422 9.42 12.43 -0.31
N ASN A 423 9.52 12.71 -1.61
CA ASN A 423 10.78 13.14 -2.22
C ASN A 423 11.28 14.49 -1.67
N ALA A 424 10.36 15.42 -1.37
CA ALA A 424 10.66 16.69 -0.72
C ALA A 424 11.20 16.50 0.70
N LEU A 425 10.59 15.62 1.51
CA LEU A 425 11.10 15.28 2.85
C LEU A 425 12.55 14.81 2.81
N TYR A 426 12.86 13.86 1.93
CA TYR A 426 14.24 13.36 1.78
C TYR A 426 15.20 14.39 1.16
N ALA A 427 14.70 15.32 0.34
CA ALA A 427 15.52 16.42 -0.17
C ALA A 427 15.90 17.39 0.96
N LEU A 428 14.93 17.75 1.80
CA LEU A 428 15.13 18.61 2.97
C LEU A 428 16.06 17.95 4.00
N GLU A 429 15.90 16.65 4.24
CA GLU A 429 16.81 15.86 5.07
C GLU A 429 18.26 15.94 4.54
N GLY A 430 18.47 15.63 3.26
CA GLY A 430 19.80 15.65 2.64
C GLY A 430 20.44 17.03 2.58
N LEU A 431 19.64 18.10 2.59
CA LEU A 431 20.10 19.50 2.65
C LEU A 431 20.38 19.98 4.09
N GLY A 432 20.01 19.18 5.11
CA GLY A 432 20.07 19.57 6.52
C GLY A 432 19.08 20.69 6.88
N ALA A 433 17.94 20.73 6.20
CA ALA A 433 16.97 21.82 6.23
C ALA A 433 15.58 21.39 6.74
N LEU A 434 15.50 20.27 7.47
CA LEU A 434 14.27 19.86 8.15
C LEU A 434 13.98 20.80 9.32
N THR A 435 12.73 21.24 9.43
CA THR A 435 12.20 22.06 10.52
C THR A 435 10.98 21.39 11.14
N GLY A 436 10.52 21.88 12.30
CA GLY A 436 9.26 21.43 12.90
C GLY A 436 8.07 21.55 11.93
N GLU A 437 8.01 22.64 11.15
CA GLU A 437 6.99 22.86 10.13
C GLU A 437 6.97 21.74 9.08
N CYS A 438 8.14 21.25 8.63
CA CYS A 438 8.21 20.16 7.66
C CYS A 438 7.50 18.89 8.17
N PHE A 439 7.66 18.59 9.46
CA PHE A 439 7.01 17.45 10.10
C PHE A 439 5.51 17.70 10.29
N GLU A 440 5.10 18.89 10.76
CA GLU A 440 3.69 19.25 10.88
C GLU A 440 2.94 19.10 9.55
N LEU A 441 3.53 19.61 8.45
CA LEU A 441 2.96 19.48 7.11
C LEU A 441 2.85 18.02 6.68
N ALA A 442 3.89 17.22 6.90
CA ALA A 442 3.89 15.80 6.53
C ALA A 442 2.89 14.97 7.33
N PHE A 443 2.70 15.29 8.61
CA PHE A 443 1.78 14.63 9.52
C PHE A 443 0.32 15.01 9.29
N LEU A 444 0.07 16.20 8.73
CA LEU A 444 -1.25 16.65 8.27
C LEU A 444 -1.58 16.19 6.85
N HIS A 445 -0.67 15.50 6.17
CA HIS A 445 -0.89 15.01 4.81
C HIS A 445 -1.95 13.89 4.79
N GLU A 446 -2.82 13.89 3.78
CA GLU A 446 -3.93 12.92 3.68
C GLU A 446 -3.46 11.47 3.45
N ASP A 447 -2.37 11.32 2.70
CA ASP A 447 -1.77 10.02 2.41
C ASP A 447 -0.86 9.55 3.56
N TRP A 448 -1.24 8.43 4.16
CA TRP A 448 -0.54 7.78 5.28
C TRP A 448 0.93 7.45 4.98
N SER A 449 1.31 7.29 3.71
CA SER A 449 2.69 6.96 3.35
C SER A 449 3.63 8.14 3.60
N VAL A 450 3.16 9.38 3.42
CA VAL A 450 3.93 10.59 3.74
C VAL A 450 4.20 10.64 5.24
N VAL A 451 3.15 10.42 6.05
CA VAL A 451 3.23 10.32 7.51
C VAL A 451 4.24 9.26 7.94
N ARG A 452 4.17 8.06 7.36
CA ARG A 452 5.10 6.96 7.64
C ARG A 452 6.55 7.34 7.34
N HIS A 453 6.81 7.98 6.20
CA HIS A 453 8.16 8.40 5.82
C HIS A 453 8.68 9.53 6.73
N ALA A 454 7.82 10.45 7.16
CA ALA A 454 8.18 11.45 8.15
C ALA A 454 8.59 10.80 9.48
N LEU A 455 7.83 9.81 9.98
CA LEU A 455 8.22 9.05 11.18
C LEU A 455 9.60 8.39 11.01
N MET A 456 9.83 7.69 9.89
CA MET A 456 11.12 7.03 9.63
C MET A 456 12.31 8.00 9.65
N ILE A 457 12.14 9.22 9.15
CA ILE A 457 13.16 10.28 9.21
C ILE A 457 13.30 10.78 10.65
N GLY A 458 12.18 11.08 11.32
CA GLY A 458 12.13 11.58 12.70
C GLY A 458 12.78 10.63 13.72
N ASP A 459 12.66 9.32 13.49
CA ASP A 459 13.28 8.26 14.30
C ASP A 459 14.80 8.40 14.36
N GLN A 460 15.43 8.87 13.27
CA GLN A 460 16.89 9.01 13.17
C GLN A 460 17.42 10.36 13.70
N LEU A 461 16.54 11.31 14.04
CA LEU A 461 16.95 12.63 14.49
C LEU A 461 17.41 12.64 15.96
N PRO A 462 18.35 13.55 16.34
CA PRO A 462 18.72 13.74 17.74
C PRO A 462 17.51 14.18 18.58
N LYS A 463 17.27 13.48 19.70
CA LYS A 463 16.04 13.58 20.50
C LYS A 463 15.86 14.92 21.24
N ASP A 464 16.90 15.75 21.28
CA ASP A 464 16.90 17.09 21.86
C ASP A 464 16.53 18.20 20.86
N THR A 465 16.21 17.85 19.61
CA THR A 465 15.84 18.81 18.57
C THR A 465 14.36 19.20 18.60
N GLU A 466 14.05 20.38 18.07
CA GLU A 466 12.67 20.83 17.84
C GLU A 466 11.87 19.82 17.02
N CYS A 467 12.46 19.29 15.93
CA CYS A 467 11.85 18.28 15.08
C CYS A 467 11.47 17.02 15.87
N SER A 468 12.38 16.50 16.71
CA SER A 468 12.07 15.34 17.55
C SER A 468 10.96 15.61 18.56
N ARG A 469 10.85 16.83 19.09
CA ARG A 469 9.71 17.22 19.94
C ARG A 469 8.39 17.16 19.16
N VAL A 470 8.34 17.73 17.95
CA VAL A 470 7.12 17.69 17.10
C VAL A 470 6.72 16.24 16.79
N VAL A 471 7.68 15.37 16.46
CA VAL A 471 7.42 13.93 16.23
C VAL A 471 6.86 13.27 17.49
N SER A 472 7.47 13.52 18.66
CA SER A 472 7.00 12.96 19.94
C SER A 472 5.60 13.44 20.32
N ASP A 473 5.32 14.73 20.15
CA ASP A 473 4.01 15.33 20.45
C ASP A 473 2.95 14.68 19.55
N TRP A 474 3.26 14.51 18.26
CA TRP A 474 2.36 13.89 17.30
C TRP A 474 2.10 12.40 17.56
N LEU A 475 3.13 11.63 17.94
CA LEU A 475 2.99 10.21 18.30
C LEU A 475 2.00 9.97 19.46
N SER A 476 1.79 10.98 20.31
CA SER A 476 0.82 10.93 21.41
C SER A 476 -0.64 10.96 20.92
N GLU A 477 -0.88 11.28 19.64
CA GLU A 477 -2.20 11.33 19.00
C GLU A 477 -2.56 10.08 18.18
N ILE A 478 -1.95 8.93 18.51
CA ILE A 478 -2.06 7.65 17.77
C ILE A 478 -3.49 7.17 17.46
N ILE A 479 -4.48 7.59 18.25
CA ILE A 479 -5.89 7.22 18.10
C ILE A 479 -6.51 7.66 16.76
N HIS A 480 -5.86 8.56 16.01
CA HIS A 480 -6.35 9.06 14.74
C HIS A 480 -6.00 8.17 13.53
N TYR A 481 -5.12 7.17 13.69
CA TYR A 481 -4.54 6.41 12.57
C TYR A 481 -5.03 4.95 12.47
N ARG A 482 -6.21 4.64 13.03
CA ARG A 482 -6.71 3.29 13.34
C ARG A 482 -6.79 2.28 12.18
N ASN A 483 -6.65 2.70 10.93
CA ASN A 483 -7.09 1.88 9.78
C ASN A 483 -5.98 1.49 8.80
N GLU A 484 -4.73 1.95 8.93
CA GLU A 484 -3.64 1.54 8.02
C GLU A 484 -2.58 0.71 8.78
N PRO A 485 -2.56 -0.62 8.60
CA PRO A 485 -1.70 -1.52 9.38
C PRO A 485 -0.21 -1.23 9.29
N ARG A 486 0.30 -0.79 8.12
CA ARG A 486 1.72 -0.49 7.94
C ARG A 486 2.15 0.80 8.64
N LEU A 487 1.26 1.78 8.71
CA LEU A 487 1.49 2.99 9.49
C LEU A 487 1.47 2.66 10.98
N LEU A 488 0.50 1.87 11.45
CA LEU A 488 0.42 1.44 12.84
C LEU A 488 1.67 0.66 13.30
N LEU A 489 2.21 -0.22 12.44
CA LEU A 489 3.50 -0.88 12.71
C LEU A 489 4.66 0.12 12.78
N GLN A 490 4.74 1.08 11.86
CA GLN A 490 5.77 2.12 11.93
C GLN A 490 5.64 2.92 13.22
N ILE A 491 4.42 3.29 13.62
CA ILE A 491 4.18 4.02 14.86
C ILE A 491 4.64 3.19 16.07
N ALA A 492 4.34 1.89 16.11
CA ALA A 492 4.84 0.99 17.17
C ALA A 492 6.36 1.08 17.31
N LEU A 493 7.08 1.00 16.18
CA LEU A 493 8.54 1.12 16.14
C LEU A 493 9.02 2.51 16.58
N SER A 494 8.37 3.57 16.09
CA SER A 494 8.72 4.96 16.38
C SER A 494 8.57 5.27 17.87
N LEU A 495 7.52 4.76 18.53
CA LEU A 495 7.31 4.88 19.97
C LEU A 495 8.47 4.28 20.79
N GLY A 496 9.17 3.27 20.26
CA GLY A 496 10.38 2.71 20.86
C GLY A 496 11.53 3.70 20.97
N GLU A 497 11.61 4.65 20.03
CA GLU A 497 12.65 5.68 19.97
C GLU A 497 12.42 6.83 20.95
N PHE A 498 11.17 7.10 21.35
CA PHE A 498 10.83 8.27 22.17
C PHE A 498 10.71 7.97 23.67
N GLN A 499 10.81 6.71 24.08
CA GLN A 499 10.92 6.21 25.46
C GLN A 499 10.18 6.93 26.63
N THR A 500 9.12 7.69 26.36
CA THR A 500 8.29 8.34 27.38
C THR A 500 7.29 7.37 28.00
N SER A 501 6.64 7.78 29.10
CA SER A 501 5.49 7.06 29.66
C SER A 501 4.31 7.03 28.70
N GLY A 502 4.04 8.14 28.00
CA GLY A 502 3.02 8.21 26.95
C GLY A 502 3.29 7.21 25.82
N ALA A 503 4.56 6.92 25.50
CA ALA A 503 4.90 5.90 24.52
C ALA A 503 4.48 4.49 24.96
N LEU A 504 4.61 4.14 26.24
CA LEU A 504 4.14 2.85 26.76
C LEU A 504 2.62 2.74 26.74
N ASP A 505 1.90 3.83 27.01
CA ASP A 505 0.44 3.87 26.92
C ASP A 505 -0.02 3.66 25.46
N ALA A 506 0.65 4.31 24.50
CA ALA A 506 0.38 4.14 23.07
C ALA A 506 0.70 2.72 22.58
N LEU A 507 1.81 2.12 23.02
CA LEU A 507 2.15 0.72 22.73
C LEU A 507 1.12 -0.26 23.30
N ALA A 508 0.63 -0.02 24.52
CA ALA A 508 -0.44 -0.83 25.12
C ALA A 508 -1.77 -0.67 24.37
N TYR A 509 -2.09 0.55 23.91
CA TYR A 509 -3.23 0.79 23.03
C TYR A 509 -3.13 -0.02 21.74
N LEU A 510 -1.96 -0.01 21.06
CA LEU A 510 -1.72 -0.80 19.86
C LEU A 510 -1.86 -2.30 20.13
N ALA A 511 -1.32 -2.80 21.24
CA ALA A 511 -1.48 -4.19 21.65
C ALA A 511 -2.95 -4.60 21.77
N ASN A 512 -3.76 -3.75 22.41
CA ASN A 512 -5.15 -4.05 22.71
C ASN A 512 -6.09 -3.89 21.50
N GLN A 513 -5.86 -2.86 20.67
CA GLN A 513 -6.76 -2.51 19.55
C GLN A 513 -6.32 -3.11 18.21
N HIS A 514 -5.03 -3.45 18.08
CA HIS A 514 -4.40 -3.80 16.81
C HIS A 514 -3.43 -4.99 16.94
N GLY A 515 -3.53 -5.78 18.02
CA GLY A 515 -2.66 -6.95 18.26
C GLY A 515 -2.84 -8.08 17.24
N ASP A 516 -3.93 -8.08 16.49
CA ASP A 516 -4.20 -9.01 15.39
C ASP A 516 -3.38 -8.70 14.11
N ILE A 517 -2.80 -7.50 14.01
CA ILE A 517 -1.92 -7.12 12.90
C ILE A 517 -0.66 -7.98 12.97
N ARG A 518 -0.35 -8.69 11.87
CA ARG A 518 0.87 -9.49 11.77
C ARG A 518 2.11 -8.64 12.09
N TRP A 519 2.98 -9.18 12.95
CA TRP A 519 4.19 -8.54 13.48
C TRP A 519 3.97 -7.41 14.49
N MET A 520 2.73 -7.09 14.89
CA MET A 520 2.49 -6.08 15.92
C MET A 520 3.18 -6.45 17.22
N ASP A 521 2.96 -7.67 17.74
CA ASP A 521 3.66 -8.17 18.94
C ASP A 521 5.19 -8.03 18.81
N THR A 522 5.77 -8.34 17.64
CA THR A 522 7.21 -8.18 17.40
C THR A 522 7.65 -6.73 17.45
N ALA A 523 6.91 -5.82 16.81
CA ALA A 523 7.19 -4.39 16.81
C ALA A 523 7.06 -3.79 18.22
N LEU A 524 6.07 -4.23 18.99
CA LEU A 524 5.90 -3.84 20.39
C LEU A 524 7.10 -4.34 21.21
N MET A 525 7.46 -5.62 21.09
CA MET A 525 8.59 -6.22 21.82
C MET A 525 9.93 -5.54 21.50
N SER A 526 10.18 -5.16 20.24
CA SER A 526 11.40 -4.41 19.89
C SER A 526 11.43 -2.99 20.47
N SER A 527 10.26 -2.41 20.76
CA SER A 527 10.10 -1.02 21.19
C SER A 527 10.11 -0.83 22.71
N VAL A 528 10.10 -1.92 23.48
CA VAL A 528 10.08 -1.91 24.94
C VAL A 528 11.34 -2.44 25.59
N TYR A 529 12.46 -2.41 24.87
CA TYR A 529 13.74 -2.84 25.42
C TYR A 529 14.03 -2.17 26.78
N ARG A 530 14.21 -2.97 27.83
CA ARG A 530 14.40 -2.55 29.24
C ARG A 530 13.21 -1.84 29.88
N ARG A 531 12.01 -1.97 29.31
CA ARG A 531 10.75 -1.42 29.84
C ARG A 531 9.60 -2.43 29.68
N GLU A 532 9.94 -3.71 29.51
CA GLU A 532 9.01 -4.81 29.26
C GLU A 532 7.95 -4.92 30.36
N GLU A 533 8.35 -4.68 31.61
CA GLU A 533 7.45 -4.73 32.75
C GLU A 533 6.46 -3.57 32.78
N GLY A 534 6.86 -2.41 32.24
CA GLY A 534 6.01 -1.23 32.10
C GLY A 534 4.90 -1.45 31.09
N LEU A 535 5.20 -2.11 29.96
CA LEU A 535 4.21 -2.52 28.97
C LEU A 535 3.33 -3.67 29.50
N LEU A 536 3.93 -4.69 30.13
CA LEU A 536 3.17 -5.82 30.71
C LEU A 536 2.10 -5.33 31.68
N SER A 537 2.44 -4.36 32.54
CA SER A 537 1.49 -3.80 33.51
C SER A 537 0.27 -3.16 32.82
N ARG A 538 0.49 -2.45 31.71
CA ARG A 538 -0.58 -1.78 30.95
C ARG A 538 -1.44 -2.78 30.16
N VAL A 539 -0.82 -3.79 29.55
CA VAL A 539 -1.53 -4.87 28.85
C VAL A 539 -2.40 -5.68 29.82
N LEU A 540 -1.90 -5.99 31.01
CA LEU A 540 -2.69 -6.68 32.03
C LEU A 540 -3.83 -5.79 32.57
N LEU A 541 -3.59 -4.49 32.74
CA LEU A 541 -4.61 -3.54 33.16
C LEU A 541 -5.76 -3.44 32.16
N SER A 542 -5.48 -3.55 30.86
CA SER A 542 -6.51 -3.57 29.80
C SER A 542 -7.17 -4.95 29.60
N GLY A 543 -6.93 -5.91 30.49
CA GLY A 543 -7.55 -7.24 30.44
C GLY A 543 -6.83 -8.28 29.59
N GLY A 544 -5.64 -7.97 29.05
CA GLY A 544 -4.86 -8.84 28.15
C GLY A 544 -4.12 -10.01 28.82
N SER A 545 -4.70 -10.61 29.87
CA SER A 545 -4.06 -11.72 30.61
C SER A 545 -3.83 -12.97 29.76
N ASP A 546 -4.72 -13.22 28.80
CA ASP A 546 -4.66 -14.35 27.86
C ASP A 546 -3.90 -14.03 26.56
N SER A 547 -3.27 -12.86 26.46
CA SER A 547 -2.59 -12.44 25.23
C SER A 547 -1.23 -13.11 25.05
N THR A 548 -0.89 -13.45 23.80
CA THR A 548 0.43 -13.95 23.39
C THR A 548 1.56 -12.96 23.73
N LEU A 549 1.26 -11.66 23.66
CA LEU A 549 2.18 -10.61 24.05
C LEU A 549 2.52 -10.65 25.54
N ALA A 550 1.52 -10.81 26.42
CA ALA A 550 1.76 -10.91 27.86
C ALA A 550 2.62 -12.13 28.22
N GLU A 551 2.36 -13.28 27.58
CA GLU A 551 3.20 -14.48 27.71
C GLU A 551 4.65 -14.21 27.27
N THR A 552 4.82 -13.56 26.13
CA THR A 552 6.13 -13.23 25.55
C THR A 552 6.92 -12.25 26.42
N LEU A 553 6.25 -11.21 26.94
CA LEU A 553 6.84 -10.24 27.88
C LEU A 553 7.33 -10.93 29.15
N VAL A 554 6.50 -11.79 29.74
CA VAL A 554 6.83 -12.56 30.95
C VAL A 554 8.02 -13.49 30.70
N ALA A 555 8.02 -14.22 29.60
CA ALA A 555 9.12 -15.11 29.22
C ALA A 555 10.42 -14.32 28.98
N THR A 556 10.32 -13.17 28.31
CA THR A 556 11.47 -12.29 28.03
C THR A 556 12.07 -11.75 29.32
N LEU A 557 11.24 -11.24 30.23
CA LEU A 557 11.65 -10.75 31.55
C LEU A 557 12.37 -11.84 32.35
N ALA A 558 11.77 -13.03 32.45
CA ALA A 558 12.39 -14.16 33.14
C ALA A 558 13.72 -14.58 32.50
N SER A 559 13.81 -14.58 31.17
CA SER A 559 15.02 -14.98 30.44
C SER A 559 16.16 -13.95 30.55
N ARG A 560 15.82 -12.65 30.64
CA ARG A 560 16.82 -11.58 30.80
C ARG A 560 17.46 -11.60 32.19
N GLY A 561 16.76 -12.10 33.21
CA GLY A 561 17.28 -12.20 34.57
C GLY A 561 17.51 -10.86 35.27
N ASP A 562 16.91 -9.76 34.77
CA ASP A 562 16.94 -8.48 35.47
C ASP A 562 16.03 -8.57 36.70
N GLU A 563 16.65 -8.74 37.87
CA GLU A 563 15.94 -8.99 39.13
C GLU A 563 14.90 -7.90 39.41
N PHE A 564 15.24 -6.65 39.14
CA PHE A 564 14.39 -5.51 39.43
C PHE A 564 13.16 -5.47 38.53
N GLN A 565 13.32 -5.68 37.22
CA GLN A 565 12.18 -5.77 36.29
C GLN A 565 11.30 -6.99 36.56
N ILE A 566 11.90 -8.14 36.87
CA ILE A 566 11.15 -9.36 37.19
C ILE A 566 10.28 -9.14 38.43
N GLN A 567 10.78 -8.50 39.50
CA GLN A 567 9.97 -8.25 40.70
C GLN A 567 8.81 -7.28 40.45
N LYS A 568 9.02 -6.23 39.65
CA LYS A 568 7.94 -5.35 39.21
C LYS A 568 6.87 -6.13 38.44
N ALA A 569 7.29 -6.94 37.46
CA ALA A 569 6.41 -7.76 36.65
C ALA A 569 5.61 -8.77 37.48
N LYS A 570 6.23 -9.42 38.47
CA LYS A 570 5.54 -10.34 39.40
C LYS A 570 4.40 -9.64 40.13
N THR A 571 4.59 -8.39 40.49
CA THR A 571 3.55 -7.63 41.21
C THR A 571 2.42 -7.23 40.28
N ALA A 572 2.75 -6.73 39.10
CA ALA A 572 1.76 -6.49 38.07
C ALA A 572 0.93 -7.76 37.78
N VAL A 573 1.59 -8.92 37.60
CA VAL A 573 0.93 -10.21 37.41
C VAL A 573 0.03 -10.58 38.59
N LYS A 574 0.52 -10.48 39.83
CA LYS A 574 -0.25 -10.82 41.03
C LYS A 574 -1.55 -10.03 41.15
N PHE A 575 -1.54 -8.74 40.82
CA PHE A 575 -2.69 -7.86 40.99
C PHE A 575 -3.57 -7.73 39.75
N LEU A 576 -2.97 -7.73 38.57
CA LEU A 576 -3.65 -7.38 37.32
C LEU A 576 -3.96 -8.61 36.44
N ALA A 577 -3.11 -9.65 36.45
CA ALA A 577 -3.39 -10.84 35.66
C ALA A 577 -4.62 -11.58 36.22
N LYS A 578 -5.46 -12.13 35.36
CA LYS A 578 -6.66 -12.89 35.72
C LYS A 578 -6.48 -14.38 35.38
N GLY A 579 -7.39 -15.22 35.88
CA GLY A 579 -7.46 -16.62 35.49
C GLY A 579 -6.24 -17.49 35.85
N PRO A 580 -6.06 -18.66 35.19
CA PRO A 580 -4.93 -19.55 35.41
C PRO A 580 -3.57 -18.92 35.02
N GLN A 581 -3.57 -17.92 34.15
CA GLN A 581 -2.38 -17.21 33.67
C GLN A 581 -1.65 -16.48 34.80
N ARG A 582 -2.38 -15.95 35.80
CA ARG A 582 -1.76 -15.36 37.00
C ARG A 582 -0.76 -16.31 37.65
N ALA A 583 -1.17 -17.57 37.89
CA ALA A 583 -0.31 -18.55 38.53
C ALA A 583 0.85 -18.99 37.62
N LEU A 584 0.59 -19.14 36.32
CA LEU A 584 1.60 -19.49 35.32
C LEU A 584 2.69 -18.42 35.22
N PHE A 585 2.30 -17.16 35.03
CA PHE A 585 3.24 -16.05 34.88
C PHE A 585 4.06 -15.85 36.15
N GLN A 586 3.43 -16.00 37.32
CA GLN A 586 4.12 -15.96 38.60
C GLN A 586 5.24 -17.00 38.66
N LYS A 587 4.95 -18.25 38.26
CA LYS A 587 5.91 -19.36 38.23
C LYS A 587 7.05 -19.13 37.24
N ILE A 588 6.76 -18.59 36.05
CA ILE A 588 7.78 -18.28 35.03
C ILE A 588 8.75 -17.21 35.54
N LEU A 589 8.21 -16.13 36.12
CA LEU A 589 9.02 -15.05 36.69
C LEU A 589 9.83 -15.52 37.91
N ASP A 590 9.27 -16.41 38.74
CA ASP A 590 10.00 -17.03 39.85
C ASP A 590 11.20 -17.87 39.36
N ALA A 591 11.05 -18.59 38.25
CA ALA A 591 12.14 -19.35 37.64
C ALA A 591 13.27 -18.43 37.14
N GLY A 592 12.94 -17.24 36.61
CA GLY A 592 13.93 -16.23 36.20
C GLY A 592 14.78 -15.65 37.35
N LEU A 593 14.33 -15.81 38.60
CA LEU A 593 15.06 -15.37 39.80
C LEU A 593 15.98 -16.45 40.40
N SER A 594 15.96 -17.68 39.86
CA SER A 594 16.50 -18.88 40.51
C SER A 594 18.03 -18.96 40.64
N ASP A 595 18.77 -17.90 40.26
CA ASP A 595 20.21 -17.74 40.51
C ASP A 595 20.57 -16.53 41.42
N SER A 596 19.57 -15.79 41.93
CA SER A 596 19.76 -14.63 42.81
C SER A 596 19.39 -14.97 44.26
N LYS A 597 20.38 -14.97 45.15
CA LYS A 597 20.23 -15.36 46.57
C LYS A 597 19.77 -14.23 47.50
N GLU A 598 19.41 -13.07 46.98
CA GLU A 598 18.98 -11.93 47.79
C GLU A 598 17.51 -11.56 47.57
N ARG A 599 16.85 -11.17 48.66
CA ARG A 599 15.43 -10.87 48.73
C ARG A 599 15.30 -9.36 48.83
N LEU A 600 14.87 -8.68 47.75
CA LEU A 600 14.62 -7.24 47.78
C LEU A 600 13.11 -6.90 47.92
N GLU A 601 12.81 -6.02 48.87
CA GLU A 601 11.49 -5.69 49.45
C GLU A 601 10.70 -4.60 48.68
N ARG A 602 10.89 -4.41 47.37
CA ARG A 602 10.44 -3.19 46.67
C ARG A 602 9.87 -3.44 45.28
N ILE A 603 8.74 -2.78 44.97
CA ILE A 603 8.06 -2.79 43.67
C ILE A 603 7.83 -1.36 43.20
N VAL A 604 7.90 -1.12 41.89
CA VAL A 604 7.94 0.21 41.25
C VAL A 604 7.09 0.16 39.96
N LEU A 605 6.04 0.99 39.79
CA LEU A 605 5.22 1.09 38.55
C LEU A 605 5.30 2.51 37.98
N GLU A 606 5.42 2.71 36.66
CA GLU A 606 5.44 4.04 36.03
C GLU A 606 4.05 4.47 35.54
N ALA A 607 3.66 5.72 35.82
CA ALA A 607 2.30 6.21 35.55
C ALA A 607 2.06 6.74 34.13
N PRO A 608 0.78 6.77 33.71
CA PRO A 608 0.35 7.40 32.46
C PRO A 608 0.39 8.94 32.50
N GLU A 609 0.57 9.55 31.34
CA GLU A 609 0.45 11.02 31.16
C GLU A 609 -1.01 11.42 30.87
N ALA A 610 -1.38 12.65 31.23
CA ALA A 610 -2.73 13.18 30.98
C ALA A 610 -2.99 13.34 29.47
N PRO A 611 -4.21 13.06 28.97
CA PRO A 611 -4.56 13.23 27.57
C PRO A 611 -4.57 14.71 27.15
N ASP A 612 -4.19 14.98 25.89
CA ASP A 612 -4.15 16.33 25.33
C ASP A 612 -5.54 17.00 25.24
N SER A 613 -5.52 18.34 25.31
CA SER A 613 -6.64 19.28 25.22
C SER A 613 -7.55 19.08 24.00
N ALA A 614 -7.06 18.59 22.86
CA ALA A 614 -7.88 18.30 21.68
C ALA A 614 -8.78 17.07 21.91
N ARG A 615 -8.26 16.04 22.59
CA ARG A 615 -9.00 14.84 22.95
C ARG A 615 -10.12 15.13 23.94
N LEU A 616 -9.87 16.00 24.92
CA LEU A 616 -10.89 16.47 25.84
C LEU A 616 -12.07 17.11 25.08
N LYS A 617 -11.82 17.88 24.02
CA LYS A 617 -12.90 18.47 23.18
C LYS A 617 -13.72 17.43 22.41
N ILE A 618 -13.14 16.29 22.03
CA ILE A 618 -13.86 15.21 21.35
C ILE A 618 -14.78 14.50 22.34
N ILE A 619 -14.27 14.15 23.51
CA ILE A 619 -15.06 13.54 24.59
C ILE A 619 -16.18 14.51 25.03
N GLU A 620 -15.89 15.81 25.09
CA GLU A 620 -16.88 16.85 25.41
C GLU A 620 -18.02 16.89 24.38
N LYS A 621 -17.75 16.62 23.09
CA LYS A 621 -18.80 16.51 22.05
C LYS A 621 -19.65 15.25 22.20
N GLN A 622 -19.11 14.19 22.79
CA GLN A 622 -19.85 12.96 23.03
C GLN A 622 -20.67 13.01 24.32
N LEU A 623 -20.28 13.83 25.30
CA LEU A 623 -20.97 13.97 26.59
C LEU A 623 -22.51 14.02 26.49
N PRO A 624 -23.14 14.74 25.53
CA PRO A 624 -24.59 14.73 25.39
C PRO A 624 -25.21 13.34 25.17
N SER A 625 -24.57 12.42 24.45
CA SER A 625 -25.11 11.07 24.25
C SER A 625 -25.05 10.24 25.53
N TYR A 626 -23.98 10.38 26.31
CA TYR A 626 -23.85 9.75 27.63
C TYR A 626 -24.91 10.26 28.62
N LEU A 627 -25.17 11.57 28.59
CA LEU A 627 -26.20 12.18 29.44
C LEU A 627 -27.62 11.75 29.04
N ASP A 628 -27.90 11.61 27.73
CA ASP A 628 -29.19 11.12 27.22
C ASP A 628 -29.47 9.66 27.63
N ALA A 629 -28.43 8.82 27.77
CA ALA A 629 -28.55 7.44 28.20
C ALA A 629 -28.97 7.28 29.68
N LEU A 630 -28.61 8.24 30.57
CA LEU A 630 -28.90 8.19 32.01
C LEU A 630 -30.39 8.08 32.39
N GLY A 631 -31.29 8.47 31.46
CA GLY A 631 -32.74 8.37 31.65
C GLY A 631 -33.40 7.20 30.92
N LYS A 632 -32.65 6.46 30.09
CA LYS A 632 -33.18 5.41 29.20
C LYS A 632 -32.74 4.00 29.62
N VAL A 633 -31.60 3.91 30.30
CA VAL A 633 -31.03 2.65 30.78
C VAL A 633 -31.08 2.61 32.30
N ASN A 634 -31.67 1.54 32.85
CA ASN A 634 -31.70 1.29 34.29
C ASN A 634 -31.44 -0.20 34.57
N ASP A 635 -30.20 -0.62 34.29
CA ASP A 635 -29.76 -2.02 34.43
C ASP A 635 -28.65 -2.11 35.49
N VAL A 636 -29.07 -2.44 36.71
CA VAL A 636 -28.22 -2.49 37.90
C VAL A 636 -27.30 -3.71 37.89
N ASP A 637 -27.75 -4.86 37.39
CA ASP A 637 -26.95 -6.08 37.35
C ASP A 637 -25.83 -5.98 36.31
N ARG A 638 -26.16 -5.51 35.08
CA ARG A 638 -25.14 -5.20 34.08
C ARG A 638 -24.17 -4.14 34.58
N GLY A 639 -24.69 -3.13 35.28
CA GLY A 639 -23.87 -2.10 35.91
C GLY A 639 -22.88 -2.64 36.95
N ARG A 640 -23.31 -3.60 37.77
CA ARG A 640 -22.46 -4.27 38.76
C ARG A 640 -21.33 -5.05 38.07
N ASP A 641 -21.64 -5.78 37.02
CA ASP A 641 -20.66 -6.61 36.31
C ASP A 641 -19.63 -5.72 35.59
N LEU A 642 -20.07 -4.68 34.88
CA LEU A 642 -19.20 -3.66 34.27
C LEU A 642 -18.34 -2.92 35.32
N PHE A 643 -18.91 -2.58 36.47
CA PHE A 643 -18.14 -2.00 37.58
C PHE A 643 -17.06 -2.98 38.06
N GLY A 644 -17.40 -4.27 38.17
CA GLY A 644 -16.46 -5.36 38.49
C GLY A 644 -15.31 -5.47 37.49
N GLU A 645 -15.59 -5.26 36.21
CA GLU A 645 -14.62 -5.38 35.13
C GLU A 645 -13.68 -4.19 35.02
N HIS A 646 -14.21 -2.97 35.15
CA HIS A 646 -13.50 -1.74 34.81
C HIS A 646 -13.10 -0.86 36.00
N CYS A 647 -13.84 -0.90 37.11
CA CYS A 647 -13.70 0.05 38.21
C CYS A 647 -13.19 -0.60 39.51
N ALA A 648 -13.55 -1.86 39.74
CA ALA A 648 -13.34 -2.57 41.01
C ALA A 648 -11.87 -2.84 41.37
N SER A 649 -10.95 -2.72 40.41
CA SER A 649 -9.51 -2.80 40.66
C SER A 649 -9.00 -1.63 41.53
N CYS A 650 -9.65 -0.47 41.43
CA CYS A 650 -9.24 0.73 42.14
C CYS A 650 -10.28 1.21 43.15
N HIS A 651 -11.57 1.13 42.81
CA HIS A 651 -12.65 1.67 43.63
C HIS A 651 -13.45 0.59 44.35
N GLN A 652 -14.03 0.97 45.48
CA GLN A 652 -14.98 0.16 46.22
C GLN A 652 -16.38 0.76 46.07
N ALA A 653 -17.37 -0.08 45.80
CA ALA A 653 -18.79 0.27 45.85
C ALA A 653 -19.61 -0.96 46.25
N ARG A 654 -20.48 -0.83 47.24
CA ARG A 654 -21.42 -1.85 47.75
C ARG A 654 -20.75 -3.18 48.06
N GLY A 655 -19.57 -3.12 48.68
CA GLY A 655 -18.79 -4.30 49.01
C GLY A 655 -18.03 -4.95 47.84
N LEU A 656 -18.18 -4.45 46.61
CA LEU A 656 -17.41 -4.87 45.44
C LEU A 656 -16.20 -3.94 45.24
N GLY A 657 -15.03 -4.53 44.98
CA GLY A 657 -13.81 -3.81 44.61
C GLY A 657 -12.83 -3.51 45.75
N GLN A 658 -11.88 -2.61 45.50
CA GLN A 658 -10.70 -2.37 46.34
C GLN A 658 -10.61 -0.91 46.82
N LYS A 659 -9.79 -0.66 47.84
CA LYS A 659 -9.59 0.67 48.44
C LYS A 659 -8.33 1.37 47.94
N ALA A 660 -8.13 1.44 46.62
CA ALA A 660 -7.01 2.19 46.04
C ALA A 660 -7.38 3.66 45.78
N GLY A 661 -8.45 3.89 45.02
CA GLY A 661 -9.07 5.18 44.79
C GLY A 661 -10.19 5.50 45.80
N PRO A 662 -10.90 6.64 45.62
CA PRO A 662 -12.03 7.02 46.45
C PRO A 662 -13.09 5.92 46.57
N ASN A 663 -13.68 5.78 47.77
CA ASN A 663 -14.84 4.91 47.98
C ASN A 663 -16.07 5.55 47.33
N LEU A 664 -16.77 4.79 46.48
CA LEU A 664 -17.91 5.24 45.69
C LEU A 664 -19.27 4.84 46.31
N ASP A 665 -19.30 4.31 47.53
CA ASP A 665 -20.51 3.97 48.28
C ASP A 665 -21.48 5.15 48.47
N SER A 666 -20.98 6.38 48.41
CA SER A 666 -21.77 7.60 48.60
C SER A 666 -22.23 8.26 47.29
N GLU A 667 -21.86 7.70 46.13
CA GLU A 667 -22.17 8.29 44.82
C GLU A 667 -23.68 8.33 44.53
N TRP A 668 -24.50 7.55 45.23
CA TRP A 668 -25.97 7.63 45.13
C TRP A 668 -26.54 9.02 45.46
N GLN A 669 -25.81 9.84 46.22
CA GLN A 669 -26.18 11.22 46.55
C GLN A 669 -25.77 12.23 45.49
N ARG A 670 -24.84 11.86 44.59
CA ARG A 670 -24.34 12.75 43.54
C ARG A 670 -25.26 12.70 42.32
N ALA A 671 -25.30 13.83 41.62
CA ALA A 671 -26.02 13.94 40.36
C ALA A 671 -25.39 12.96 39.34
N PRO A 672 -26.19 12.13 38.64
CA PRO A 672 -25.67 11.10 37.75
C PRO A 672 -24.80 11.69 36.62
N GLU A 673 -25.10 12.91 36.17
CA GLU A 673 -24.35 13.64 35.15
C GLU A 673 -22.92 13.96 35.61
N MET A 674 -22.73 14.21 36.91
CA MET A 674 -21.41 14.44 37.48
C MET A 674 -20.58 13.16 37.55
N ILE A 675 -21.21 12.02 37.82
CA ILE A 675 -20.53 10.71 37.83
C ILE A 675 -20.06 10.36 36.41
N VAL A 676 -20.91 10.59 35.40
CA VAL A 676 -20.55 10.43 33.99
C VAL A 676 -19.35 11.31 33.64
N ARG A 677 -19.35 12.58 34.05
CA ARG A 677 -18.23 13.48 33.79
C ARG A 677 -16.94 12.99 34.44
N ASP A 678 -16.98 12.53 35.68
CA ASP A 678 -15.80 12.00 36.38
C ASP A 678 -15.24 10.74 35.66
N ILE A 679 -16.10 9.86 35.13
CA ILE A 679 -15.71 8.67 34.35
C ILE A 679 -15.02 9.06 33.03
N LEU A 680 -15.58 10.03 32.32
CA LEU A 680 -15.08 10.45 31.00
C LEU A 680 -13.88 11.40 31.08
N PHE A 681 -13.75 12.15 32.18
CA PHE A 681 -12.74 13.18 32.39
C PHE A 681 -11.98 12.97 33.72
N PRO A 682 -11.28 11.83 33.91
CA PRO A 682 -10.62 11.47 35.17
C PRO A 682 -9.61 12.49 35.70
N ASN A 683 -9.07 13.34 34.82
CA ASN A 683 -8.04 14.35 35.15
C ASN A 683 -8.61 15.74 35.42
N GLU A 684 -9.91 15.98 35.20
CA GLU A 684 -10.51 17.30 35.38
C GLU A 684 -10.64 17.69 36.85
N LYS A 685 -10.95 16.71 37.71
CA LYS A 685 -11.04 16.92 39.15
C LYS A 685 -10.54 15.69 39.91
N ILE A 686 -9.45 15.86 40.64
CA ILE A 686 -8.87 14.82 41.48
C ILE A 686 -9.30 15.05 42.92
N THR A 687 -9.85 14.02 43.56
CA THR A 687 -10.22 14.07 44.98
C THR A 687 -8.97 14.25 45.83
N GLN A 688 -9.00 15.21 46.75
CA GLN A 688 -7.89 15.50 47.66
C GLN A 688 -7.46 14.25 48.43
N GLY A 689 -6.17 13.96 48.46
CA GLY A 689 -5.60 12.75 49.07
C GLY A 689 -5.47 11.56 48.12
N PHE A 690 -5.87 11.71 46.85
CA PHE A 690 -5.69 10.72 45.79
C PHE A 690 -4.88 11.28 44.61
N GLU A 691 -4.01 12.26 44.88
CA GLU A 691 -3.04 12.75 43.92
C GLU A 691 -1.98 11.68 43.64
N SER A 692 -1.59 11.56 42.38
CA SER A 692 -0.52 10.66 41.99
C SER A 692 0.84 11.21 42.42
N VAL A 693 1.67 10.37 43.04
CA VAL A 693 3.01 10.72 43.49
C VAL A 693 4.05 9.85 42.79
N ARG A 694 5.00 10.50 42.11
CA ARG A 694 6.19 9.89 41.52
C ARG A 694 7.39 9.99 42.46
N LEU A 695 8.12 8.90 42.61
CA LEU A 695 9.41 8.82 43.28
C LEU A 695 10.46 8.54 42.21
N GLU A 696 11.32 9.52 41.96
CA GLU A 696 12.52 9.32 41.15
C GLU A 696 13.53 8.54 41.97
N MET A 697 13.96 7.37 41.52
CA MET A 697 14.84 6.50 42.33
C MET A 697 16.29 6.64 41.90
N ARG A 698 17.21 6.58 42.86
CA ARG A 698 18.65 6.73 42.61
C ARG A 698 19.25 5.64 41.71
N GLN A 699 18.60 4.48 41.61
CA GLN A 699 19.03 3.34 40.79
C GLN A 699 18.41 3.33 39.38
N GLY A 700 17.77 4.42 38.97
CA GLY A 700 17.38 4.67 37.57
C GLY A 700 15.95 4.25 37.18
N SER A 701 15.07 4.01 38.14
CA SER A 701 13.71 3.55 37.90
C SER A 701 12.67 4.34 38.68
N ASP A 702 11.65 4.88 38.04
CA ASP A 702 10.70 5.74 38.75
C ASP A 702 9.45 4.99 39.19
N VAL A 703 8.94 5.31 40.38
CA VAL A 703 7.72 4.72 40.96
C VAL A 703 6.62 5.75 40.93
N MET A 704 5.39 5.41 40.56
CA MET A 704 4.22 6.26 40.74
C MET A 704 3.04 5.46 41.31
N GLY A 705 2.39 6.05 42.30
CA GLY A 705 1.25 5.50 43.01
C GLY A 705 0.56 6.60 43.82
N LEU A 706 -0.48 6.25 44.59
CA LEU A 706 -1.22 7.20 45.42
C LEU A 706 -0.54 7.34 46.78
N MET A 707 -0.40 8.56 47.31
CA MET A 707 0.24 8.74 48.63
C MET A 707 -0.59 8.09 49.74
N ALA A 708 -0.10 7.00 50.32
CA ALA A 708 -0.77 6.33 51.43
C ALA A 708 -0.31 6.88 52.78
N SER A 709 0.99 7.11 52.93
CA SER A 709 1.59 7.74 54.11
C SER A 709 3.01 8.20 53.83
N GLU A 710 3.51 9.18 54.58
CA GLU A 710 4.91 9.62 54.52
C GLU A 710 5.49 9.74 55.93
N SER A 711 6.73 9.29 56.11
CA SER A 711 7.50 9.39 57.35
C SER A 711 8.86 10.09 57.11
N PRO A 712 9.65 10.37 58.16
CA PRO A 712 10.99 10.93 58.00
C PRO A 712 11.95 10.04 57.20
N THR A 713 11.74 8.72 57.19
CA THR A 713 12.66 7.76 56.56
C THR A 713 12.05 7.01 55.38
N SER A 714 10.74 7.09 55.18
CA SER A 714 10.03 6.37 54.15
C SER A 714 8.84 7.13 53.53
N VAL A 715 8.45 6.74 52.33
CA VAL A 715 7.23 7.15 51.63
C VAL A 715 6.46 5.88 51.29
N THR A 716 5.18 5.80 51.61
CA THR A 716 4.32 4.65 51.28
C THR A 716 3.36 5.06 50.17
N LEU A 717 3.36 4.31 49.07
CA LEU A 717 2.43 4.49 47.96
C LEU A 717 1.44 3.33 47.89
N ARG A 718 0.18 3.63 47.56
CA ARG A 718 -0.90 2.69 47.28
C ARG A 718 -1.08 2.50 45.78
N PHE A 719 -1.28 1.27 45.36
CA PHE A 719 -1.37 0.88 43.94
C PHE A 719 -2.75 0.29 43.60
N PRO A 720 -3.10 0.18 42.30
CA PRO A 720 -4.26 -0.60 41.86
C PRO A 720 -4.27 -1.99 42.49
N GLY A 721 -5.44 -2.43 42.96
CA GLY A 721 -5.59 -3.62 43.80
C GLY A 721 -5.56 -3.35 45.31
N GLY A 722 -5.27 -2.11 45.74
CA GLY A 722 -5.36 -1.67 47.14
C GLY A 722 -4.15 -1.99 48.01
N GLN A 723 -3.02 -2.41 47.42
CA GLN A 723 -1.80 -2.73 48.17
C GLN A 723 -0.92 -1.49 48.38
N ASP A 724 -0.36 -1.39 49.59
CA ASP A 724 0.60 -0.36 49.99
C ASP A 724 2.05 -0.87 49.91
N PHE A 725 2.95 -0.06 49.33
CA PHE A 725 4.39 -0.32 49.32
C PHE A 725 5.16 0.85 49.91
N THR A 726 6.12 0.53 50.78
CA THR A 726 6.94 1.51 51.48
C THR A 726 8.33 1.64 50.85
N PHE A 727 8.73 2.88 50.56
CA PHE A 727 9.98 3.25 49.91
C PHE A 727 10.86 4.04 50.87
N LEU A 728 12.07 3.55 51.14
CA LEU A 728 13.03 4.30 51.95
C LEU A 728 13.55 5.54 51.20
N LYS A 729 13.47 6.71 51.85
CA LYS A 729 13.90 8.00 51.29
C LYS A 729 15.36 8.03 50.87
N LYS A 730 16.24 7.26 51.51
CA LYS A 730 17.66 7.14 51.13
C LYS A 730 17.88 6.67 49.69
N HIS A 731 16.91 5.97 49.10
CA HIS A 731 16.98 5.49 47.72
C HIS A 731 16.17 6.36 46.75
N ILE A 732 15.44 7.35 47.26
CA ILE A 732 14.66 8.31 46.48
C ILE A 732 15.60 9.49 46.18
N ARG A 733 15.71 9.83 44.90
CA ARG A 733 16.38 11.03 44.42
C ARG A 733 15.48 12.24 44.57
N ARG A 734 14.21 12.12 44.16
CA ARG A 734 13.23 13.20 44.19
C ARG A 734 11.81 12.65 44.32
N THR A 735 10.92 13.41 44.94
CA THR A 735 9.47 13.13 44.99
C THR A 735 8.75 14.24 44.23
N HIS A 736 7.82 13.85 43.35
CA HIS A 736 6.95 14.76 42.59
C HIS A 736 5.50 14.36 42.79
N THR A 737 4.64 15.31 43.15
CA THR A 737 3.18 15.13 43.13
C THR A 737 2.63 15.71 41.84
N TYR A 738 1.81 14.93 41.12
CA TYR A 738 1.17 15.34 39.88
C TYR A 738 -0.31 15.62 40.09
N ALA A 739 -0.84 16.60 39.35
CA ALA A 739 -2.27 16.81 39.19
C ALA A 739 -2.84 15.92 38.07
N ILE A 740 -2.48 14.63 38.08
CA ILE A 740 -2.92 13.63 37.09
C ILE A 740 -3.50 12.43 37.85
N SER A 741 -4.64 11.94 37.39
CA SER A 741 -5.34 10.77 37.94
C SER A 741 -4.72 9.47 37.44
N MET A 742 -4.66 8.46 38.31
CA MET A 742 -4.30 7.09 37.90
C MET A 742 -5.43 6.36 37.17
N MET A 743 -6.60 6.99 37.04
CA MET A 743 -7.75 6.40 36.35
C MET A 743 -7.55 6.48 34.83
N PRO A 744 -7.82 5.40 34.06
CA PRO A 744 -7.63 5.37 32.61
C PRO A 744 -8.36 6.49 31.87
N ALA A 745 -7.64 7.23 31.04
CA ALA A 745 -8.19 8.33 30.23
C ALA A 745 -9.01 7.86 29.00
N GLN A 746 -9.06 6.55 28.76
CA GLN A 746 -9.67 5.94 27.57
C GLN A 746 -11.10 5.43 27.81
N PHE A 747 -11.71 5.65 28.98
CA PHE A 747 -13.06 5.10 29.25
C PHE A 747 -14.14 5.58 28.26
N ALA A 748 -14.00 6.78 27.70
CA ALA A 748 -14.88 7.27 26.63
C ALA A 748 -14.80 6.49 25.31
N ASP A 749 -13.73 5.71 25.11
CA ASP A 749 -13.54 4.87 23.92
C ASP A 749 -13.95 3.41 24.17
N VAL A 750 -14.05 3.00 25.44
CA VAL A 750 -14.21 1.60 25.85
C VAL A 750 -15.61 1.31 26.37
N LEU A 751 -16.27 2.32 26.96
CA LEU A 751 -17.63 2.18 27.51
C LEU A 751 -18.60 2.97 26.62
N SER A 752 -19.62 2.28 26.10
CA SER A 752 -20.72 2.95 25.40
C SER A 752 -21.57 3.82 26.35
N PRO A 753 -22.35 4.78 25.81
CA PRO A 753 -23.31 5.57 26.60
C PRO A 753 -24.22 4.71 27.50
N GLU A 754 -24.73 3.60 26.98
CA GLU A 754 -25.60 2.68 27.70
C GLU A 754 -24.86 1.97 28.83
N GLU A 755 -23.60 1.59 28.63
CA GLU A 755 -22.78 0.90 29.63
C GLU A 755 -22.40 1.82 30.79
N VAL A 756 -22.02 3.06 30.48
CA VAL A 756 -21.79 4.08 31.51
C VAL A 756 -23.10 4.33 32.28
N ALA A 757 -24.24 4.42 31.60
CA ALA A 757 -25.53 4.57 32.27
C ALA A 757 -25.84 3.39 33.21
N SER A 758 -25.57 2.14 32.80
CA SER A 758 -25.69 0.95 33.66
C SER A 758 -24.78 1.03 34.88
N ILE A 759 -23.50 1.40 34.72
CA ILE A 759 -22.55 1.58 35.84
C ILE A 759 -23.11 2.64 36.82
N VAL A 760 -23.64 3.75 36.31
CA VAL A 760 -24.27 4.79 37.13
C VAL A 760 -25.54 4.28 37.83
N SER A 761 -26.37 3.46 37.18
CA SER A 761 -27.52 2.80 37.81
C SER A 761 -27.08 1.93 39.00
N PHE A 762 -26.01 1.16 38.84
CA PHE A 762 -25.42 0.38 39.93
C PHE A 762 -24.95 1.26 41.09
N LEU A 763 -24.12 2.27 40.81
CA LEU A 763 -23.60 3.21 41.82
C LEU A 763 -24.72 3.94 42.56
N ARG A 764 -25.86 4.20 41.91
CA ARG A 764 -26.99 4.95 42.48
C ARG A 764 -28.17 4.12 43.00
N SER A 765 -28.15 2.79 42.86
CA SER A 765 -29.23 1.93 43.37
C SER A 765 -29.38 2.05 44.90
N LYS A 766 -30.52 1.71 45.51
CA LYS A 766 -30.67 1.82 47.00
C LYS A 766 -30.53 0.48 47.73
N THR A 767 -30.42 -0.60 46.98
CA THR A 767 -30.32 -1.96 47.48
C THR A 767 -28.85 -2.39 47.57
N GLN A 768 -28.47 -2.94 48.73
CA GLN A 768 -27.19 -3.61 48.95
C GLN A 768 -27.12 -4.91 48.15
#